data_AF-A0A8S1CXY1-F1
#
_entry.id   AF-A0A8S1CXY1-F1
#
_cell.length_a   1.000
_cell.length_b   1.000
_cell.length_c   1.000
_cell.angle_alpha   90.00
_cell.angle_beta   90.00
_cell.angle_gamma   90.00
#
_symmetry.space_group_name_H-M   'P 1'
#
loop_
_entity.id
_entity.type
_entity.pdbx_description
1 polymer ?
#
loop_
_entity_poly.entity_id
_entity_poly.type
_entity_poly.pdbx_seq_one_letter_code
_entity_poly.pdbx_strand_id
1 'polypeptide(L)'
;MGNCFSCFKVPPVPPPAAESSTDPASCKPLQEASDQEDGDVDGGMLHRQVSEKQQRSSEMVQSNGNKGLSGLLGEGVASRTFCRIPLGGRSGSDKRSDTASANNNSLLPVRSVSDSKINALFEQYKDGAEDAILADGIERLCNDLCVRPDEFCVLVLAWRFEAEQMCCFTRQEFITGCKTIKVESIKGMQSRLPELCREVQQDGELFKKLYRFTFKFGLDPDQRILPADMAICLWRLVFSQNEPHIMHRWLQFLEQHPHVRGIPRDTWNMFLNFVETVGDDLSSYDDAEAWPSLFDDFVEFENDQLKGGCRRWVGILSWCRPRREWKLLTAKILNSEAERLQFRTNSGGFNTSGRNHCRTSQAMRLFLSLSAILCAASAQQFGFYGQPAGPAVRPLTQTSGFGPAPSGRAASPIQQMASWTYLNFDGVDPKRTVPENGVFTGIQVTPDRIFLTLPRSRDGVPATLTWLPNTGVPVDNQPLLPFPDWSWQQGHLDNCSGLVSVFRSRIDSCGRLWALDSGVLTPLDGSPVNACPPRLVAFDLKTGLAIRSVTFPPQVLRERSLLTTLSLDEEYSSISNCENMFVYISDTSAPGLIIYDLGRDLTWRFEHQSLMPDPQQATYTIAGESFNLEDGVVGMTISNLGHERMLYYHPLAGRALYAVSTNALRNPGIPSLPVIKVGDKTSQGAGLFADAHGEIYFSPLSETAIASWNPNTGLQRIMAVDPERLQFISDITVDQQGSLWFVSNRFQAYFNRNYNPRGTNLRVMRIPYAANGAQFNGFNAPPLDPFSFYNNRFIRDTKNSTAVL
;
A
#
# COMPACT_ATOMS: atom_id res chain seq x y z
N MET A 1 3.86 39.72 8.37
CA MET A 1 3.01 38.85 7.54
C MET A 1 3.94 38.02 6.66
N GLY A 2 4.12 36.72 6.83
CA GLY A 2 3.49 35.79 7.78
C GLY A 2 3.31 34.43 7.09
N ASN A 3 4.38 33.63 7.00
CA ASN A 3 4.46 32.49 6.08
C ASN A 3 3.59 31.29 6.51
N CYS A 4 2.27 31.38 6.36
CA CYS A 4 1.35 30.26 6.62
C CYS A 4 1.62 29.05 5.69
N PHE A 5 2.39 29.23 4.60
CA PHE A 5 2.72 28.21 3.60
C PHE A 5 4.20 27.82 3.51
N SER A 6 5.06 28.19 4.46
CA SER A 6 6.45 27.68 4.47
C SER A 6 6.54 26.16 4.66
N CYS A 7 5.48 25.52 5.16
CA CYS A 7 5.36 24.06 5.29
C CYS A 7 5.26 23.32 3.93
N PHE A 8 5.06 24.03 2.81
CA PHE A 8 4.82 23.45 1.49
C PHE A 8 5.98 23.63 0.49
N LYS A 9 7.12 24.20 0.90
CA LYS A 9 8.25 24.51 -0.01
C LYS A 9 9.44 23.58 0.20
N VAL A 10 9.74 22.78 -0.83
CA VAL A 10 10.96 21.97 -0.92
C VAL A 10 12.19 22.89 -1.08
N PRO A 11 13.29 22.69 -0.33
CA PRO A 11 14.51 23.48 -0.50
C PRO A 11 15.18 23.25 -1.86
N PRO A 12 15.78 24.29 -2.50
CA PRO A 12 16.53 24.12 -3.73
C PRO A 12 17.87 23.39 -3.49
N VAL A 13 18.22 22.49 -4.42
CA VAL A 13 19.46 21.70 -4.39
C VAL A 13 20.67 22.60 -4.71
N PRO A 14 21.78 22.54 -3.94
CA PRO A 14 23.00 23.30 -4.26
C PRO A 14 23.70 22.75 -5.51
N PRO A 15 24.37 23.61 -6.32
CA PRO A 15 25.08 23.17 -7.52
C PRO A 15 26.34 22.34 -7.16
N PRO A 16 26.76 21.39 -8.02
CA PRO A 16 27.96 20.59 -7.79
C PRO A 16 29.23 21.46 -7.82
N ALA A 17 30.19 21.12 -6.97
CA ALA A 17 31.50 21.78 -6.93
C ALA A 17 32.32 21.43 -8.19
N ALA A 18 33.06 22.41 -8.71
CA ALA A 18 33.92 22.21 -9.88
C ALA A 18 35.17 21.39 -9.53
N GLU A 19 35.55 20.48 -10.42
CA GLU A 19 36.77 19.69 -10.29
C GLU A 19 38.03 20.56 -10.41
N SER A 20 39.01 20.35 -9.52
CA SER A 20 40.34 20.96 -9.60
C SER A 20 41.40 19.91 -9.97
N SER A 21 42.05 20.09 -11.10
CA SER A 21 43.03 19.17 -11.66
C SER A 21 44.39 19.19 -10.95
N THR A 22 44.96 18.01 -10.68
CA THR A 22 46.41 17.83 -10.43
C THR A 22 46.91 16.54 -11.10
N ASP A 23 47.96 16.65 -11.91
CA ASP A 23 48.55 15.55 -12.69
C ASP A 23 49.40 14.55 -11.86
N PRO A 24 49.63 13.32 -12.37
CA PRO A 24 50.32 12.25 -11.65
C PRO A 24 51.85 12.26 -11.83
N ALA A 25 52.58 11.63 -10.89
CA ALA A 25 54.03 11.53 -10.95
C ALA A 25 54.62 10.18 -10.44
N SER A 26 55.06 9.32 -11.38
CA SER A 26 56.05 8.24 -11.19
C SER A 26 55.62 7.01 -10.33
N CYS A 27 56.23 5.81 -10.43
CA CYS A 27 57.13 5.26 -11.47
C CYS A 27 57.13 3.72 -11.51
N LYS A 28 56.96 3.17 -12.72
CA LYS A 28 57.44 1.91 -13.37
C LYS A 28 57.86 0.61 -12.60
N PRO A 29 57.91 -0.56 -13.31
CA PRO A 29 57.86 -1.91 -12.71
C PRO A 29 59.12 -2.79 -12.93
N LEU A 30 59.06 -4.04 -12.44
CA LEU A 30 59.74 -5.29 -12.89
C LEU A 30 58.74 -6.46 -12.59
N GLN A 31 58.40 -7.38 -13.50
CA GLN A 31 59.12 -8.64 -13.84
C GLN A 31 59.42 -9.52 -12.61
N GLU A 32 59.33 -10.84 -12.58
CA GLU A 32 58.90 -11.98 -13.43
C GLU A 32 59.50 -13.20 -12.69
N ALA A 33 58.79 -14.30 -12.52
CA ALA A 33 59.39 -15.60 -12.17
C ALA A 33 58.44 -16.75 -12.55
N SER A 34 59.01 -17.84 -13.04
CA SER A 34 58.32 -19.11 -13.33
C SER A 34 58.19 -19.98 -12.08
N ASP A 35 57.46 -21.10 -12.18
CA ASP A 35 58.11 -22.42 -12.24
C ASP A 35 57.12 -23.53 -12.64
N GLN A 36 57.68 -24.70 -12.97
CA GLN A 36 57.02 -25.94 -13.40
C GLN A 36 56.54 -26.75 -12.15
N GLU A 37 55.93 -27.95 -12.19
CA GLU A 37 56.06 -29.06 -13.14
C GLU A 37 54.94 -30.12 -12.97
N ASP A 38 54.56 -30.77 -14.08
CA ASP A 38 53.96 -32.11 -14.32
C ASP A 38 52.94 -32.81 -13.38
N GLY A 39 51.99 -33.54 -14.00
CA GLY A 39 50.99 -34.35 -13.27
C GLY A 39 49.89 -35.05 -14.11
N ASP A 40 50.24 -35.68 -15.23
CA ASP A 40 49.35 -36.51 -16.10
C ASP A 40 48.73 -37.71 -15.31
N VAL A 41 47.54 -38.28 -15.60
CA VAL A 41 47.20 -39.18 -16.73
C VAL A 41 45.68 -39.53 -16.76
N ASP A 42 45.05 -39.44 -17.95
CA ASP A 42 43.93 -40.22 -18.57
C ASP A 42 42.62 -40.61 -17.81
N GLY A 43 41.52 -40.86 -18.57
CA GLY A 43 40.47 -41.79 -18.11
C GLY A 43 39.04 -41.72 -18.71
N GLY A 44 38.80 -42.26 -19.90
CA GLY A 44 37.62 -43.14 -20.14
C GLY A 44 36.23 -42.55 -20.50
N MET A 45 36.05 -42.14 -21.75
CA MET A 45 34.74 -41.95 -22.41
C MET A 45 33.96 -43.28 -22.55
N LEU A 46 32.62 -43.28 -22.39
CA LEU A 46 31.77 -44.41 -22.83
C LEU A 46 30.38 -44.01 -23.33
N HIS A 47 30.00 -44.51 -24.51
CA HIS A 47 28.68 -44.34 -25.13
C HIS A 47 27.61 -45.26 -24.52
N ARG A 48 26.34 -44.82 -24.56
CA ARG A 48 25.24 -45.71 -24.98
C ARG A 48 24.05 -44.99 -25.62
N GLN A 49 23.72 -45.37 -26.84
CA GLN A 49 22.40 -45.10 -27.45
C GLN A 49 21.47 -46.30 -27.20
N VAL A 50 20.16 -46.04 -27.08
CA VAL A 50 19.08 -46.95 -27.49
C VAL A 50 17.98 -46.10 -28.12
N SER A 51 17.37 -46.59 -29.20
CA SER A 51 16.44 -45.81 -30.04
C SER A 51 14.97 -46.16 -29.82
N GLU A 52 14.13 -45.16 -30.11
CA GLU A 52 12.82 -45.22 -30.77
C GLU A 52 11.85 -46.40 -30.53
N LYS A 53 10.58 -46.05 -30.26
CA LYS A 53 9.46 -46.60 -31.04
C LYS A 53 8.29 -45.63 -31.17
N GLN A 54 7.42 -45.88 -32.16
CA GLN A 54 6.61 -44.86 -32.83
C GLN A 54 5.32 -45.47 -33.43
N GLN A 55 4.15 -44.87 -33.15
CA GLN A 55 2.86 -44.94 -33.88
C GLN A 55 1.86 -44.00 -33.16
N ARG A 56 0.99 -43.16 -33.77
CA ARG A 56 -0.04 -43.33 -34.83
C ARG A 56 -1.23 -44.22 -34.41
N SER A 57 -2.51 -43.90 -34.70
CA SER A 57 -3.13 -42.73 -35.38
C SER A 57 -4.67 -42.76 -35.36
N SER A 58 -5.32 -41.59 -35.50
CA SER A 58 -6.73 -41.38 -35.94
C SER A 58 -7.85 -41.91 -34.99
N GLU A 59 -9.15 -41.58 -35.13
CA GLU A 59 -9.89 -40.81 -36.15
C GLU A 59 -11.14 -40.06 -35.57
N MET A 60 -11.92 -39.38 -36.43
CA MET A 60 -13.12 -38.59 -36.06
C MET A 60 -14.41 -39.41 -35.88
N VAL A 61 -15.32 -38.96 -35.00
CA VAL A 61 -16.79 -39.02 -35.21
C VAL A 61 -17.43 -37.71 -34.71
N GLN A 62 -18.55 -37.31 -35.32
CA GLN A 62 -19.27 -36.06 -35.06
C GLN A 62 -20.46 -36.22 -34.10
N SER A 63 -20.93 -35.06 -33.59
CA SER A 63 -22.34 -34.60 -33.62
C SER A 63 -23.06 -34.36 -32.28
N ASN A 64 -23.86 -33.28 -32.31
CA ASN A 64 -25.22 -33.07 -31.76
C ASN A 64 -25.60 -33.59 -30.35
N GLY A 65 -26.36 -32.84 -29.54
CA GLY A 65 -26.95 -31.54 -29.85
C GLY A 65 -27.69 -30.84 -28.70
N ASN A 66 -27.79 -29.52 -28.86
CA ASN A 66 -28.32 -28.49 -27.96
C ASN A 66 -29.85 -28.59 -27.68
N LYS A 67 -30.30 -27.81 -26.69
CA LYS A 67 -31.67 -27.35 -26.29
C LYS A 67 -32.28 -28.00 -25.04
N GLY A 68 -32.97 -27.28 -24.15
CA GLY A 68 -33.03 -25.81 -23.97
C GLY A 68 -34.38 -25.23 -23.53
N LEU A 69 -34.36 -23.94 -23.14
CA LEU A 69 -35.49 -22.99 -23.03
C LEU A 69 -36.63 -23.35 -22.02
N SER A 70 -36.82 -22.57 -20.94
CA SER A 70 -37.63 -21.33 -20.82
C SER A 70 -39.11 -21.59 -20.46
N GLY A 71 -39.82 -20.75 -19.69
CA GLY A 71 -39.48 -19.44 -19.09
C GLY A 71 -40.67 -18.46 -19.14
N LEU A 72 -40.54 -17.26 -18.54
CA LEU A 72 -41.53 -16.16 -18.54
C LEU A 72 -42.84 -16.48 -17.75
N LEU A 73 -43.69 -15.56 -17.27
CA LEU A 73 -43.77 -14.08 -17.22
C LEU A 73 -43.99 -13.66 -15.72
N GLY A 74 -43.95 -12.40 -15.26
CA GLY A 74 -43.72 -11.09 -15.88
C GLY A 74 -44.60 -10.00 -15.24
N GLU A 75 -44.03 -8.81 -14.96
CA GLU A 75 -44.71 -7.52 -14.61
C GLU A 75 -45.52 -7.47 -13.26
N GLY A 76 -45.73 -6.32 -12.59
CA GLY A 76 -45.13 -4.98 -12.74
C GLY A 76 -45.77 -3.85 -11.88
N VAL A 77 -44.96 -2.84 -11.50
CA VAL A 77 -45.27 -1.38 -11.47
C VAL A 77 -46.20 -0.73 -10.38
N ALA A 78 -45.60 0.25 -9.67
CA ALA A 78 -46.14 1.56 -9.15
C ALA A 78 -46.84 1.80 -7.77
N SER A 79 -46.27 2.80 -7.06
CA SER A 79 -46.88 4.02 -6.43
C SER A 79 -47.88 4.03 -5.24
N ARG A 80 -47.33 4.50 -4.08
CA ARG A 80 -47.72 5.71 -3.28
C ARG A 80 -49.11 5.87 -2.60
N THR A 81 -49.02 5.96 -1.26
CA THR A 81 -49.64 6.93 -0.28
C THR A 81 -51.05 6.77 0.37
N PHE A 82 -51.05 6.97 1.71
CA PHE A 82 -52.13 7.35 2.67
C PHE A 82 -53.35 6.38 2.82
N CYS A 83 -53.97 6.18 4.01
CA CYS A 83 -54.38 7.20 5.00
C CYS A 83 -54.78 6.67 6.41
N ARG A 84 -54.72 7.55 7.42
CA ARG A 84 -55.54 7.70 8.68
C ARG A 84 -55.78 6.59 9.76
N ILE A 85 -55.46 7.00 11.00
CA ILE A 85 -56.14 6.89 12.32
C ILE A 85 -57.55 6.27 12.42
N PRO A 86 -57.90 5.69 13.59
CA PRO A 86 -58.87 6.38 14.47
C PRO A 86 -58.52 6.43 15.99
N LEU A 87 -59.32 7.19 16.76
CA LEU A 87 -59.16 7.53 18.19
C LEU A 87 -60.02 6.67 19.14
N GLY A 88 -59.70 6.69 20.44
CA GLY A 88 -60.59 6.24 21.53
C GLY A 88 -60.14 6.75 22.91
N GLY A 89 -61.08 7.04 23.82
CA GLY A 89 -60.79 7.55 25.18
C GLY A 89 -61.96 7.36 26.16
N ARG A 90 -61.74 7.61 27.47
CA ARG A 90 -62.73 7.53 28.56
C ARG A 90 -62.33 8.39 29.78
N SER A 91 -63.24 8.55 30.75
CA SER A 91 -63.23 9.62 31.78
C SER A 91 -63.49 9.14 33.22
N GLY A 92 -63.13 9.95 34.23
CA GLY A 92 -63.51 9.81 35.65
C GLY A 92 -63.14 11.04 36.51
N SER A 93 -63.84 11.25 37.63
CA SER A 93 -63.67 12.36 38.60
C SER A 93 -62.90 11.88 39.87
N ASP A 94 -62.54 12.65 40.93
CA ASP A 94 -63.18 13.83 41.56
C ASP A 94 -62.21 14.75 42.38
N LYS A 95 -62.77 15.68 43.19
CA LYS A 95 -62.11 16.80 43.94
C LYS A 95 -61.14 16.34 45.07
N ARG A 96 -60.21 17.15 45.63
CA ARG A 96 -60.35 18.50 46.27
C ARG A 96 -58.95 19.10 46.65
N SER A 97 -58.88 20.43 46.92
CA SER A 97 -57.91 21.22 47.76
C SER A 97 -56.58 20.58 48.24
N ASP A 98 -55.40 21.23 48.22
CA ASP A 98 -55.12 22.69 48.37
C ASP A 98 -53.69 23.13 47.95
N THR A 99 -53.47 24.46 47.87
CA THR A 99 -52.20 25.24 47.91
C THR A 99 -51.11 25.17 46.80
N ALA A 100 -50.61 26.38 46.49
CA ALA A 100 -49.22 26.79 46.17
C ALA A 100 -48.68 26.85 44.71
N SER A 101 -48.27 28.08 44.37
CA SER A 101 -47.30 28.50 43.34
C SER A 101 -47.72 28.46 41.86
N ALA A 102 -47.08 29.32 41.08
CA ALA A 102 -47.48 29.67 39.72
C ALA A 102 -46.49 29.13 38.67
N ASN A 103 -46.99 28.94 37.44
CA ASN A 103 -46.24 29.39 36.26
C ASN A 103 -47.14 29.63 35.04
N ASN A 104 -46.69 30.53 34.16
CA ASN A 104 -47.42 30.91 32.95
C ASN A 104 -47.13 29.94 31.80
N ASN A 105 -48.16 29.48 31.09
CA ASN A 105 -47.99 28.89 29.76
C ASN A 105 -47.76 30.01 28.73
N SER A 106 -46.54 30.13 28.24
CA SER A 106 -46.20 30.82 26.99
C SER A 106 -45.76 29.81 25.94
N LEU A 107 -45.91 30.14 24.66
CA LEU A 107 -45.65 29.19 23.57
C LEU A 107 -44.16 28.80 23.49
N LEU A 108 -43.89 27.52 23.26
CA LEU A 108 -42.52 27.00 23.16
C LEU A 108 -41.76 27.68 22.01
N PRO A 109 -40.66 28.39 22.28
CA PRO A 109 -39.89 29.07 21.24
C PRO A 109 -39.00 28.07 20.48
N VAL A 110 -38.78 28.34 19.20
CA VAL A 110 -37.66 27.75 18.45
C VAL A 110 -36.36 28.16 19.15
N ARG A 111 -35.51 27.20 19.51
CA ARG A 111 -34.20 27.50 20.11
C ARG A 111 -33.31 28.23 19.11
N SER A 112 -33.20 29.56 19.28
CA SER A 112 -32.14 30.35 18.69
C SER A 112 -30.78 30.00 19.31
N VAL A 113 -29.72 30.10 18.52
CA VAL A 113 -28.33 29.88 18.97
C VAL A 113 -27.92 31.00 19.94
N SER A 114 -27.18 30.69 21.00
CA SER A 114 -26.87 31.65 22.06
C SER A 114 -25.63 32.49 21.74
N ASP A 115 -25.81 33.76 21.32
CA ASP A 115 -24.74 34.74 21.05
C ASP A 115 -23.63 34.78 22.13
N SER A 116 -24.01 34.69 23.40
CA SER A 116 -23.09 34.65 24.54
C SER A 116 -22.14 33.44 24.53
N LYS A 117 -22.60 32.28 24.07
CA LYS A 117 -21.77 31.08 23.95
C LYS A 117 -20.85 31.13 22.73
N ILE A 118 -21.34 31.69 21.61
CA ILE A 118 -20.50 31.87 20.41
C ILE A 118 -19.37 32.87 20.71
N ASN A 119 -19.63 33.94 21.45
CA ASN A 119 -18.58 34.86 21.91
C ASN A 119 -17.60 34.17 22.87
N ALA A 120 -18.07 33.41 23.85
CA ALA A 120 -17.19 32.64 24.74
C ALA A 120 -16.33 31.60 23.99
N LEU A 121 -16.87 30.99 22.92
CA LEU A 121 -16.15 30.10 22.02
C LEU A 121 -15.11 30.86 21.18
N PHE A 122 -15.39 32.09 20.75
CA PHE A 122 -14.42 32.93 20.04
C PHE A 122 -13.21 33.28 20.94
N GLU A 123 -13.44 33.72 22.18
CA GLU A 123 -12.35 34.05 23.12
C GLU A 123 -11.42 32.85 23.44
N GLN A 124 -11.86 31.60 23.22
CA GLN A 124 -11.02 30.41 23.41
C GLN A 124 -9.92 30.28 22.34
N TYR A 125 -10.15 30.77 21.12
CA TYR A 125 -9.22 30.63 19.99
C TYR A 125 -8.60 31.94 19.54
N LYS A 126 -9.19 33.08 19.91
CA LYS A 126 -8.71 34.43 19.63
C LYS A 126 -7.22 34.61 19.99
N ASP A 127 -6.53 35.44 19.22
CA ASP A 127 -5.19 35.91 19.53
C ASP A 127 -5.11 36.84 20.76
N GLY A 128 -3.92 36.96 21.35
CA GLY A 128 -3.66 37.82 22.51
C GLY A 128 -3.49 39.31 22.19
N ALA A 129 -3.18 39.67 20.94
CA ALA A 129 -2.94 41.04 20.49
C ALA A 129 -4.05 41.56 19.54
N GLU A 130 -4.59 40.71 18.65
CA GLU A 130 -5.61 41.08 17.66
C GLU A 130 -7.02 40.52 18.00
N ASP A 131 -8.09 41.21 17.56
CA ASP A 131 -9.48 40.74 17.76
C ASP A 131 -9.95 39.73 16.69
N ALA A 132 -9.06 38.78 16.39
CA ALA A 132 -9.21 37.74 15.39
C ALA A 132 -8.66 36.40 15.91
N ILE A 133 -9.09 35.31 15.29
CA ILE A 133 -8.47 33.99 15.41
C ILE A 133 -7.44 33.91 14.28
N LEU A 134 -6.16 34.11 14.61
CA LEU A 134 -5.04 34.00 13.67
C LEU A 134 -4.59 32.53 13.53
N ALA A 135 -3.53 32.27 12.73
CA ALA A 135 -3.01 30.94 12.40
C ALA A 135 -3.00 29.94 13.57
N ASP A 136 -2.29 30.26 14.66
CA ASP A 136 -2.19 29.42 15.88
C ASP A 136 -3.56 29.12 16.50
N GLY A 137 -4.50 30.07 16.41
CA GLY A 137 -5.88 29.93 16.88
C GLY A 137 -6.72 29.02 15.98
N ILE A 138 -6.52 29.11 14.66
CA ILE A 138 -7.14 28.22 13.68
C ILE A 138 -6.57 26.80 13.82
N GLU A 139 -5.28 26.63 14.08
CA GLU A 139 -4.68 25.32 14.36
C GLU A 139 -5.29 24.70 15.63
N ARG A 140 -5.39 25.45 16.74
CA ARG A 140 -6.09 25.00 17.95
C ARG A 140 -7.55 24.61 17.67
N LEU A 141 -8.27 25.39 16.87
CA LEU A 141 -9.65 25.11 16.47
C LEU A 141 -9.74 23.83 15.62
N CYS A 142 -8.84 23.63 14.66
CA CYS A 142 -8.81 22.43 13.82
C CYS A 142 -8.52 21.17 14.65
N ASN A 143 -7.54 21.24 15.57
CA ASN A 143 -7.24 20.17 16.51
C ASN A 143 -8.45 19.81 17.40
N ASP A 144 -9.14 20.80 17.97
CA ASP A 144 -10.37 20.58 18.76
C ASP A 144 -11.54 20.06 17.90
N LEU A 145 -11.60 20.39 16.61
CA LEU A 145 -12.54 19.82 15.64
C LEU A 145 -12.14 18.42 15.14
N CYS A 146 -10.94 17.95 15.47
CA CYS A 146 -10.35 16.69 14.99
C CYS A 146 -10.21 16.60 13.47
N VAL A 147 -9.85 17.73 12.83
CA VAL A 147 -9.51 17.84 11.39
C VAL A 147 -8.18 18.56 11.23
N ARG A 148 -7.46 18.35 10.13
CA ARG A 148 -6.24 19.10 9.80
C ARG A 148 -6.57 20.45 9.14
N PRO A 149 -5.77 21.51 9.33
CA PRO A 149 -5.95 22.79 8.64
C PRO A 149 -5.95 22.72 7.10
N ASP A 150 -5.35 21.68 6.51
CA ASP A 150 -5.25 21.45 5.07
C ASP A 150 -6.30 20.45 4.53
N GLU A 151 -7.37 20.17 5.27
CA GLU A 151 -8.51 19.37 4.78
C GLU A 151 -9.57 20.20 4.05
N PHE A 152 -10.23 19.58 3.05
CA PHE A 152 -11.38 20.13 2.35
C PHE A 152 -12.46 20.69 3.28
N CYS A 153 -12.70 20.01 4.41
CA CYS A 153 -13.68 20.46 5.38
C CYS A 153 -13.30 21.79 6.07
N VAL A 154 -12.02 22.12 6.25
CA VAL A 154 -11.61 23.43 6.77
C VAL A 154 -11.82 24.53 5.73
N LEU A 155 -11.59 24.25 4.44
CA LEU A 155 -11.96 25.16 3.34
C LEU A 155 -13.49 25.37 3.26
N VAL A 156 -14.29 24.33 3.45
CA VAL A 156 -15.76 24.45 3.56
C VAL A 156 -16.15 25.29 4.78
N LEU A 157 -15.51 25.10 5.94
CA LEU A 157 -15.79 25.88 7.15
C LEU A 157 -15.50 27.37 6.94
N ALA A 158 -14.33 27.70 6.38
CA ALA A 158 -13.95 29.07 6.04
C ALA A 158 -14.94 29.73 5.07
N TRP A 159 -15.40 28.98 4.05
CA TRP A 159 -16.44 29.46 3.13
C TRP A 159 -17.79 29.70 3.82
N ARG A 160 -18.22 28.81 4.73
CA ARG A 160 -19.45 29.01 5.52
C ARG A 160 -19.35 30.12 6.56
N PHE A 161 -18.15 30.59 6.86
CA PHE A 161 -17.87 31.76 7.70
C PHE A 161 -17.68 33.04 6.86
N GLU A 162 -17.74 32.94 5.53
CA GLU A 162 -17.50 34.01 4.54
C GLU A 162 -16.11 34.67 4.66
N ALA A 163 -15.12 33.92 5.17
CA ALA A 163 -13.81 34.43 5.55
C ALA A 163 -13.05 35.15 4.42
N GLU A 164 -12.59 36.37 4.67
CA GLU A 164 -11.96 37.23 3.66
C GLU A 164 -10.52 36.85 3.34
N GLN A 165 -9.76 36.31 4.31
CA GLN A 165 -8.31 36.03 4.18
C GLN A 165 -7.93 34.67 4.78
N MET A 166 -6.95 33.97 4.18
CA MET A 166 -6.37 32.76 4.78
C MET A 166 -5.74 33.03 6.15
N CYS A 167 -5.76 32.01 7.01
CA CYS A 167 -5.15 32.05 8.35
C CYS A 167 -5.68 33.15 9.29
N CYS A 168 -6.87 33.68 9.02
CA CYS A 168 -7.59 34.64 9.87
C CYS A 168 -9.10 34.36 9.88
N PHE A 169 -9.72 34.40 11.06
CA PHE A 169 -11.16 34.63 11.22
C PHE A 169 -11.39 35.81 12.17
N THR A 170 -11.95 36.91 11.68
CA THR A 170 -12.40 38.02 12.54
C THR A 170 -13.57 37.58 13.44
N ARG A 171 -13.80 38.33 14.53
CA ARG A 171 -14.97 38.15 15.40
C ARG A 171 -16.29 38.13 14.61
N GLN A 172 -16.44 38.98 13.60
CA GLN A 172 -17.67 39.10 12.84
C GLN A 172 -17.93 37.87 11.95
N GLU A 173 -16.91 37.38 11.24
CA GLU A 173 -16.99 36.17 10.42
C GLU A 173 -17.28 34.94 11.27
N PHE A 174 -16.53 34.74 12.37
CA PHE A 174 -16.72 33.57 13.25
C PHE A 174 -18.13 33.53 13.88
N ILE A 175 -18.64 34.67 14.36
CA ILE A 175 -19.99 34.73 14.96
C ILE A 175 -21.07 34.54 13.90
N THR A 176 -20.93 35.16 12.72
CA THR A 176 -21.90 35.05 11.62
C THR A 176 -21.93 33.64 11.05
N GLY A 177 -20.76 33.04 10.85
CA GLY A 177 -20.57 31.67 10.41
C GLY A 177 -21.19 30.65 11.37
N CYS A 178 -20.87 30.74 12.67
CA CYS A 178 -21.46 29.87 13.69
C CYS A 178 -23.00 29.96 13.74
N LYS A 179 -23.57 31.16 13.57
CA LYS A 179 -25.04 31.35 13.44
C LYS A 179 -25.59 30.70 12.16
N THR A 180 -24.90 30.86 11.04
CA THR A 180 -25.28 30.33 9.72
C THR A 180 -25.30 28.79 9.72
N ILE A 181 -24.26 28.15 10.28
CA ILE A 181 -24.22 26.67 10.42
C ILE A 181 -24.97 26.15 11.66
N LYS A 182 -25.52 27.05 12.48
CA LYS A 182 -26.37 26.81 13.67
C LYS A 182 -25.67 26.08 14.82
N VAL A 183 -24.43 26.46 15.15
CA VAL A 183 -23.64 25.86 16.24
C VAL A 183 -23.25 26.87 17.32
N GLU A 184 -23.14 26.38 18.56
CA GLU A 184 -22.71 27.15 19.75
C GLU A 184 -21.67 26.40 20.61
N SER A 185 -21.02 25.37 20.05
CA SER A 185 -19.96 24.60 20.70
C SER A 185 -19.18 23.75 19.69
N ILE A 186 -17.95 23.36 20.05
CA ILE A 186 -17.10 22.46 19.25
C ILE A 186 -17.83 21.15 18.91
N LYS A 187 -18.51 20.50 19.86
CA LYS A 187 -19.25 19.25 19.58
C LYS A 187 -20.38 19.43 18.56
N GLY A 188 -21.02 20.60 18.54
CA GLY A 188 -21.99 20.95 17.50
C GLY A 188 -21.33 21.13 16.13
N MET A 189 -20.15 21.78 16.10
CA MET A 189 -19.38 22.01 14.88
C MET A 189 -18.78 20.70 14.32
N GLN A 190 -18.17 19.85 15.16
CA GLN A 190 -17.76 18.48 14.84
C GLN A 190 -18.90 17.66 14.21
N SER A 191 -20.12 17.77 14.75
CA SER A 191 -21.28 17.02 14.24
C SER A 191 -21.78 17.55 12.90
N ARG A 192 -21.76 18.88 12.69
CA ARG A 192 -22.33 19.54 11.52
C ARG A 192 -21.35 19.67 10.35
N LEU A 193 -20.04 19.70 10.60
CA LEU A 193 -19.03 19.90 9.57
C LEU A 193 -19.01 18.79 8.50
N PRO A 194 -19.02 17.48 8.83
CA PRO A 194 -19.09 16.43 7.82
C PRO A 194 -20.36 16.49 6.96
N GLU A 195 -21.49 16.92 7.54
CA GLU A 195 -22.72 17.13 6.78
C GLU A 195 -22.58 18.24 5.74
N LEU A 196 -21.95 19.37 6.12
CA LEU A 196 -21.68 20.50 5.23
C LEU A 196 -20.72 20.13 4.09
N CYS A 197 -19.70 19.30 4.37
CA CYS A 197 -18.78 18.82 3.32
C CYS A 197 -19.52 17.92 2.32
N ARG A 198 -20.37 17.00 2.81
CA ARG A 198 -21.22 16.14 1.97
C ARG A 198 -22.26 16.93 1.17
N GLU A 199 -22.86 17.98 1.74
CA GLU A 199 -23.76 18.88 1.01
C GLU A 199 -23.07 19.51 -0.21
N VAL A 200 -21.80 19.91 -0.08
CA VAL A 200 -21.04 20.50 -1.21
C VAL A 200 -20.57 19.45 -2.21
N GLN A 201 -20.22 18.24 -1.77
CA GLN A 201 -19.87 17.12 -2.66
C GLN A 201 -21.05 16.67 -3.55
N GLN A 202 -22.30 16.83 -3.08
CA GLN A 202 -23.50 16.35 -3.78
C GLN A 202 -24.18 17.41 -4.65
N ASP A 203 -23.90 18.70 -4.43
CA ASP A 203 -24.46 19.82 -5.20
C ASP A 203 -23.35 20.56 -5.96
N GLY A 204 -23.24 20.31 -7.26
CA GLY A 204 -22.25 20.94 -8.14
C GLY A 204 -22.36 22.48 -8.20
N GLU A 205 -23.53 23.05 -7.92
CA GLU A 205 -23.71 24.51 -7.84
C GLU A 205 -23.35 25.07 -6.46
N LEU A 206 -23.23 24.25 -5.41
CA LEU A 206 -22.49 24.62 -4.19
C LEU A 206 -20.99 24.46 -4.40
N PHE A 207 -20.53 23.39 -5.06
CA PHE A 207 -19.11 23.20 -5.39
C PHE A 207 -18.55 24.36 -6.23
N LYS A 208 -19.25 24.77 -7.30
CA LYS A 208 -18.88 25.95 -8.10
C LYS A 208 -18.79 27.24 -7.28
N LYS A 209 -19.62 27.41 -6.25
CA LYS A 209 -19.55 28.57 -5.35
C LYS A 209 -18.36 28.50 -4.41
N LEU A 210 -18.07 27.32 -3.83
CA LEU A 210 -16.86 27.08 -3.06
C LEU A 210 -15.59 27.34 -3.89
N TYR A 211 -15.51 26.75 -5.08
CA TYR A 211 -14.38 26.89 -6.00
C TYR A 211 -14.07 28.35 -6.39
N ARG A 212 -15.12 29.16 -6.58
CA ARG A 212 -15.00 30.62 -6.85
C ARG A 212 -14.63 31.42 -5.61
N PHE A 213 -14.99 30.95 -4.41
CA PHE A 213 -14.55 31.51 -3.13
C PHE A 213 -13.06 31.23 -2.88
N THR A 214 -12.59 30.00 -3.13
CA THR A 214 -11.19 29.58 -2.90
C THR A 214 -10.18 30.53 -3.53
N PHE A 215 -10.43 31.01 -4.76
CA PHE A 215 -9.57 32.01 -5.40
C PHE A 215 -9.49 33.33 -4.64
N LYS A 216 -10.59 33.82 -4.04
CA LYS A 216 -10.54 35.04 -3.21
C LYS A 216 -9.82 34.74 -1.90
N PHE A 217 -10.16 33.63 -1.25
CA PHE A 217 -9.64 33.25 0.07
C PHE A 217 -8.11 33.21 0.10
N GLY A 218 -7.49 32.63 -0.94
CA GLY A 218 -6.03 32.54 -1.10
C GLY A 218 -5.32 33.75 -1.70
N LEU A 219 -6.03 34.83 -2.01
CA LEU A 219 -5.47 36.01 -2.64
C LEU A 219 -5.04 37.03 -1.56
N ASP A 220 -3.77 37.41 -1.56
CA ASP A 220 -3.28 38.48 -0.67
C ASP A 220 -4.04 39.80 -0.87
N PRO A 221 -4.22 40.61 0.18
CA PRO A 221 -4.77 41.96 0.08
C PRO A 221 -4.12 42.79 -1.04
N ASP A 222 -4.94 43.60 -1.71
CA ASP A 222 -4.60 44.43 -2.88
C ASP A 222 -4.12 43.70 -4.15
N GLN A 223 -3.94 42.38 -4.13
CA GLN A 223 -3.60 41.60 -5.32
C GLN A 223 -4.80 41.31 -6.23
N ARG A 224 -4.51 40.94 -7.49
CA ARG A 224 -5.51 40.54 -8.51
C ARG A 224 -5.20 39.23 -9.22
N ILE A 225 -4.00 38.70 -8.99
CA ILE A 225 -3.47 37.47 -9.58
C ILE A 225 -3.02 36.60 -8.40
N LEU A 226 -3.45 35.35 -8.37
CA LEU A 226 -3.08 34.39 -7.33
C LEU A 226 -1.67 33.85 -7.66
N PRO A 227 -0.69 33.86 -6.74
CA PRO A 227 0.63 33.27 -7.01
C PRO A 227 0.53 31.80 -7.43
N ALA A 228 1.35 31.36 -8.37
CA ALA A 228 1.18 30.04 -9.00
C ALA A 228 1.40 28.87 -8.02
N ASP A 229 2.36 29.01 -7.11
CA ASP A 229 2.56 28.08 -5.98
C ASP A 229 1.34 28.04 -5.06
N MET A 230 0.66 29.16 -4.84
CA MET A 230 -0.59 29.19 -4.09
C MET A 230 -1.74 28.52 -4.85
N ALA A 231 -1.87 28.80 -6.14
CA ALA A 231 -2.90 28.19 -6.99
C ALA A 231 -2.78 26.66 -7.03
N ILE A 232 -1.56 26.12 -7.14
CA ILE A 232 -1.27 24.68 -7.08
C ILE A 232 -1.80 24.06 -5.77
N CYS A 233 -1.48 24.66 -4.61
CA CYS A 233 -1.95 24.17 -3.32
C CYS A 233 -3.48 24.24 -3.19
N LEU A 234 -4.11 25.33 -3.64
CA LEU A 234 -5.56 25.50 -3.55
C LEU A 234 -6.33 24.58 -4.50
N TRP A 235 -5.78 24.26 -5.68
CA TRP A 235 -6.35 23.25 -6.57
C TRP A 235 -6.30 21.86 -5.95
N ARG A 236 -5.14 21.45 -5.41
CA ARG A 236 -4.98 20.20 -4.65
C ARG A 236 -5.98 20.12 -3.49
N LEU A 237 -6.20 21.23 -2.77
CA LEU A 237 -7.15 21.31 -1.65
C LEU A 237 -8.62 21.19 -2.09
N VAL A 238 -9.07 22.02 -3.05
CA VAL A 238 -10.48 22.11 -3.43
C VAL A 238 -10.97 20.88 -4.20
N PHE A 239 -10.11 20.23 -4.98
CA PHE A 239 -10.43 19.01 -5.72
C PHE A 239 -10.09 17.71 -4.96
N SER A 240 -9.53 17.77 -3.74
CA SER A 240 -9.13 16.60 -2.93
C SER A 240 -10.20 15.53 -2.67
N GLN A 241 -11.48 15.82 -2.94
CA GLN A 241 -12.60 14.89 -2.79
C GLN A 241 -13.07 14.28 -4.12
N ASN A 242 -12.78 14.93 -5.25
CA ASN A 242 -13.20 14.58 -6.61
C ASN A 242 -12.13 15.13 -7.57
N GLU A 243 -10.98 14.45 -7.68
CA GLU A 243 -9.85 14.93 -8.50
C GLU A 243 -10.11 14.72 -10.00
N PRO A 244 -10.05 15.77 -10.84
CA PRO A 244 -10.13 15.62 -12.30
C PRO A 244 -8.90 14.91 -12.87
N HIS A 245 -9.09 13.98 -13.81
CA HIS A 245 -8.00 13.22 -14.44
C HIS A 245 -6.96 14.08 -15.19
N ILE A 246 -7.32 15.31 -15.60
CA ILE A 246 -6.39 16.27 -16.19
C ILE A 246 -5.64 17.13 -15.16
N MET A 247 -6.09 17.17 -13.89
CA MET A 247 -5.53 18.07 -12.88
C MET A 247 -4.07 17.74 -12.54
N HIS A 248 -3.71 16.47 -12.37
CA HIS A 248 -2.32 16.09 -12.09
C HIS A 248 -1.34 16.64 -13.14
N ARG A 249 -1.71 16.55 -14.42
CA ARG A 249 -0.92 17.02 -15.56
C ARG A 249 -0.88 18.55 -15.65
N TRP A 250 -2.01 19.22 -15.41
CA TRP A 250 -2.07 20.68 -15.30
C TRP A 250 -1.15 21.22 -14.19
N LEU A 251 -1.18 20.60 -13.00
CA LEU A 251 -0.31 20.99 -11.89
C LEU A 251 1.16 20.71 -12.20
N GLN A 252 1.47 19.57 -12.80
CA GLN A 252 2.82 19.22 -13.25
C GLN A 252 3.36 20.22 -14.31
N PHE A 253 2.51 20.67 -15.22
CA PHE A 253 2.83 21.73 -16.19
C PHE A 253 3.19 23.04 -15.48
N LEU A 254 2.38 23.50 -14.52
CA LEU A 254 2.68 24.72 -13.76
C LEU A 254 3.96 24.60 -12.91
N GLU A 255 4.21 23.43 -12.31
CA GLU A 255 5.43 23.15 -11.55
C GLU A 255 6.69 23.13 -12.43
N GLN A 256 6.57 22.75 -13.71
CA GLN A 256 7.69 22.75 -14.67
C GLN A 256 7.90 24.09 -15.38
N HIS A 257 6.93 25.03 -15.34
CA HIS A 257 7.00 26.31 -16.02
C HIS A 257 7.06 27.50 -15.05
N PRO A 258 8.18 27.73 -14.33
CA PRO A 258 8.32 28.80 -13.34
C PRO A 258 8.27 30.24 -13.93
N HIS A 259 8.13 30.38 -15.25
CA HIS A 259 7.81 31.66 -15.89
C HIS A 259 6.34 32.06 -15.66
N VAL A 260 5.45 31.09 -15.40
CA VAL A 260 4.03 31.27 -15.05
C VAL A 260 3.95 31.70 -13.59
N ARG A 261 4.18 32.99 -13.33
CA ARG A 261 4.31 33.51 -11.95
C ARG A 261 2.99 33.61 -11.17
N GLY A 262 1.84 33.48 -11.83
CA GLY A 262 0.54 33.52 -11.16
C GLY A 262 -0.66 33.34 -12.10
N ILE A 263 -1.78 32.95 -11.51
CA ILE A 263 -3.03 32.59 -12.16
C ILE A 263 -4.04 33.74 -12.01
N PRO A 264 -4.52 34.35 -13.11
CA PRO A 264 -5.63 35.30 -13.08
C PRO A 264 -6.95 34.66 -12.63
N ARG A 265 -7.85 35.48 -12.06
CA ARG A 265 -9.21 35.05 -11.68
C ARG A 265 -9.97 34.37 -12.82
N ASP A 266 -9.73 34.82 -14.05
CA ASP A 266 -10.38 34.29 -15.25
C ASP A 266 -9.92 32.85 -15.54
N THR A 267 -8.60 32.65 -15.69
CA THR A 267 -7.97 31.33 -15.84
C THR A 267 -8.37 30.34 -14.73
N TRP A 268 -8.42 30.79 -13.47
CA TRP A 268 -8.92 29.96 -12.37
C TRP A 268 -10.37 29.50 -12.61
N ASN A 269 -11.28 30.43 -12.94
CA ASN A 269 -12.68 30.09 -13.20
C ASN A 269 -12.84 29.16 -14.41
N MET A 270 -12.11 29.45 -15.49
CA MET A 270 -12.17 28.69 -16.75
C MET A 270 -11.58 27.29 -16.62
N PHE A 271 -10.66 27.04 -15.67
CA PHE A 271 -10.13 25.69 -15.44
C PHE A 271 -11.22 24.66 -15.06
N LEU A 272 -12.25 25.08 -14.33
CA LEU A 272 -13.38 24.19 -14.00
C LEU A 272 -14.21 23.86 -15.25
N ASN A 273 -14.41 24.83 -16.15
CA ASN A 273 -15.09 24.61 -17.43
C ASN A 273 -14.24 23.73 -18.37
N PHE A 274 -12.93 23.93 -18.39
CA PHE A 274 -11.95 23.14 -19.15
C PHE A 274 -12.00 21.67 -18.70
N VAL A 275 -11.98 21.42 -17.40
CA VAL A 275 -12.22 20.09 -16.80
C VAL A 275 -13.56 19.49 -17.22
N GLU A 276 -14.66 20.25 -17.17
CA GLU A 276 -16.00 19.77 -17.57
C GLU A 276 -16.13 19.51 -19.09
N THR A 277 -15.28 20.10 -19.93
CA THR A 277 -15.41 20.08 -21.41
C THR A 277 -14.43 19.12 -22.10
N VAL A 278 -13.17 19.08 -21.65
CA VAL A 278 -12.05 18.49 -22.40
C VAL A 278 -11.81 17.01 -22.06
N GLY A 279 -12.28 16.54 -20.90
CA GLY A 279 -12.20 15.14 -20.50
C GLY A 279 -10.78 14.62 -20.28
N ASP A 280 -10.59 13.32 -20.57
CA ASP A 280 -9.39 12.59 -20.14
C ASP A 280 -8.21 12.65 -21.14
N ASP A 281 -8.48 12.83 -22.44
CA ASP A 281 -7.50 12.59 -23.52
C ASP A 281 -7.14 13.84 -24.34
N LEU A 282 -7.65 15.02 -23.96
CA LEU A 282 -7.50 16.31 -24.69
C LEU A 282 -8.06 16.31 -26.13
N SER A 283 -8.73 15.24 -26.59
CA SER A 283 -9.17 15.10 -27.99
C SER A 283 -10.32 16.03 -28.41
N SER A 284 -10.98 16.64 -27.42
CA SER A 284 -12.09 17.60 -27.61
C SER A 284 -11.69 19.06 -27.39
N TYR A 285 -10.39 19.35 -27.23
CA TYR A 285 -9.89 20.73 -27.19
C TYR A 285 -9.87 21.35 -28.60
N ASP A 286 -10.32 22.61 -28.71
CA ASP A 286 -10.33 23.40 -29.94
C ASP A 286 -9.58 24.72 -29.71
N ASP A 287 -8.48 24.93 -30.43
CA ASP A 287 -7.62 26.12 -30.33
C ASP A 287 -8.23 27.36 -31.01
N ALA A 288 -9.40 27.23 -31.65
CA ALA A 288 -10.21 28.34 -32.12
C ALA A 288 -11.27 28.82 -31.10
N GLU A 289 -11.45 28.14 -29.96
CA GLU A 289 -12.33 28.58 -28.88
C GLU A 289 -11.69 29.65 -27.97
N ALA A 290 -12.50 30.36 -27.19
CA ALA A 290 -12.07 31.50 -26.37
C ALA A 290 -11.44 31.07 -25.02
N TRP A 291 -10.47 30.17 -25.06
CA TRP A 291 -9.72 29.71 -23.89
C TRP A 291 -8.63 30.72 -23.47
N PRO A 292 -8.27 30.79 -22.17
CA PRO A 292 -7.06 31.50 -21.73
C PRO A 292 -5.80 30.84 -22.30
N SER A 293 -4.86 31.64 -22.83
CA SER A 293 -3.68 31.11 -23.56
C SER A 293 -2.81 30.13 -22.78
N LEU A 294 -2.86 30.17 -21.45
CA LEU A 294 -2.15 29.22 -20.60
C LEU A 294 -2.67 27.77 -20.74
N PHE A 295 -3.88 27.57 -21.29
CA PHE A 295 -4.39 26.26 -21.70
C PHE A 295 -3.85 25.84 -23.08
N ASP A 296 -3.64 26.76 -24.01
CA ASP A 296 -2.94 26.48 -25.28
C ASP A 296 -1.49 26.05 -24.99
N ASP A 297 -0.78 26.81 -24.15
CA ASP A 297 0.58 26.49 -23.69
C ASP A 297 0.65 25.07 -23.06
N PHE A 298 -0.37 24.70 -22.28
CA PHE A 298 -0.50 23.38 -21.64
C PHE A 298 -0.80 22.25 -22.63
N VAL A 299 -1.72 22.47 -23.57
CA VAL A 299 -2.10 21.48 -24.58
C VAL A 299 -0.98 21.29 -25.61
N GLU A 300 -0.21 22.33 -25.96
CA GLU A 300 1.02 22.18 -26.75
C GLU A 300 2.05 21.33 -26.00
N PHE A 301 2.31 21.65 -24.72
CA PHE A 301 3.24 20.90 -23.87
C PHE A 301 2.87 19.40 -23.78
N GLU A 302 1.62 19.07 -23.47
CA GLU A 302 1.13 17.69 -23.41
C GLU A 302 1.32 16.95 -24.74
N ASN A 303 0.95 17.61 -25.85
CA ASN A 303 1.17 17.05 -27.20
C ASN A 303 2.66 16.83 -27.50
N ASP A 304 3.56 17.71 -27.06
CA ASP A 304 4.99 17.55 -27.29
C ASP A 304 5.65 16.52 -26.36
N GLN A 305 5.11 16.23 -25.17
CA GLN A 305 5.52 15.07 -24.37
C GLN A 305 5.18 13.75 -25.09
N LEU A 306 3.96 13.64 -25.65
CA LEU A 306 3.55 12.48 -26.45
C LEU A 306 4.45 12.28 -27.69
N LYS A 307 4.78 13.37 -28.41
CA LYS A 307 5.74 13.35 -29.53
C LYS A 307 7.16 13.03 -29.06
N GLY A 308 7.58 13.52 -27.90
CA GLY A 308 8.89 13.28 -27.29
C GLY A 308 9.15 11.82 -26.96
N GLY A 309 8.14 11.13 -26.42
CA GLY A 309 8.14 9.68 -26.24
C GLY A 309 8.44 8.94 -27.55
N CYS A 310 7.81 9.34 -28.66
CA CYS A 310 8.06 8.74 -29.97
C CYS A 310 9.51 8.98 -30.47
N ARG A 311 10.05 10.20 -30.32
CA ARG A 311 11.43 10.52 -30.74
C ARG A 311 12.48 9.65 -30.02
N ARG A 312 12.24 9.28 -28.75
CA ARG A 312 13.14 8.40 -27.96
C ARG A 312 13.25 6.98 -28.53
N TRP A 313 12.24 6.49 -29.26
CA TRP A 313 12.29 5.21 -29.97
C TRP A 313 13.03 5.27 -31.32
N VAL A 314 13.04 6.43 -31.99
CA VAL A 314 13.69 6.58 -33.32
C VAL A 314 15.22 6.48 -33.21
N GLY A 315 15.83 6.94 -32.11
CA GLY A 315 17.29 6.89 -31.92
C GLY A 315 17.86 5.46 -31.90
N ILE A 316 17.15 4.51 -31.28
CA ILE A 316 17.59 3.12 -31.09
C ILE A 316 17.53 2.31 -32.40
N LEU A 317 16.69 2.70 -33.36
CA LEU A 317 16.59 2.04 -34.68
C LEU A 317 17.75 2.39 -35.64
N SER A 318 18.66 3.28 -35.27
CA SER A 318 19.82 3.67 -36.09
C SER A 318 20.86 2.55 -36.30
N TRP A 319 20.88 1.52 -35.45
CA TRP A 319 21.86 0.42 -35.51
C TRP A 319 21.37 -0.88 -36.18
N CYS A 320 20.15 -0.92 -36.70
CA CYS A 320 19.63 -2.07 -37.46
C CYS A 320 19.51 -1.77 -38.96
N ARG A 321 20.54 -2.11 -39.74
CA ARG A 321 20.43 -2.25 -41.21
C ARG A 321 19.70 -3.57 -41.56
N PRO A 322 18.49 -3.56 -42.15
CA PRO A 322 17.88 -4.79 -42.65
C PRO A 322 18.55 -5.19 -43.98
N ARG A 323 18.87 -6.48 -44.16
CA ARG A 323 19.15 -7.01 -45.50
C ARG A 323 17.90 -6.89 -46.37
N ARG A 324 18.08 -6.63 -47.67
CA ARG A 324 17.01 -6.80 -48.67
C ARG A 324 16.63 -8.28 -48.72
N GLU A 325 15.34 -8.63 -48.55
CA GLU A 325 14.61 -9.78 -49.15
C GLU A 325 13.28 -10.20 -48.48
N TRP A 326 12.48 -9.27 -47.90
CA TRP A 326 11.15 -9.62 -47.36
C TRP A 326 9.95 -8.79 -47.84
N LYS A 327 10.11 -7.86 -48.79
CA LYS A 327 9.02 -7.02 -49.34
C LYS A 327 8.10 -7.72 -50.38
N LEU A 328 8.12 -9.05 -50.48
CA LEU A 328 7.40 -9.80 -51.53
C LEU A 328 6.42 -10.88 -51.05
N LEU A 329 6.30 -11.14 -49.74
CA LEU A 329 5.35 -12.12 -49.20
C LEU A 329 4.11 -11.50 -48.54
N THR A 330 4.26 -10.42 -47.76
CA THR A 330 3.14 -9.71 -47.12
C THR A 330 2.17 -9.07 -48.12
N ALA A 331 2.65 -8.68 -49.29
CA ALA A 331 1.82 -8.13 -50.38
C ALA A 331 0.91 -9.16 -51.08
N LYS A 332 0.96 -10.45 -50.72
CA LYS A 332 0.12 -11.51 -51.31
C LYS A 332 -0.96 -12.08 -50.39
N ILE A 333 -0.95 -11.74 -49.09
CA ILE A 333 -1.93 -12.25 -48.12
C ILE A 333 -3.09 -11.26 -47.94
N LEU A 334 -2.80 -9.95 -47.85
CA LEU A 334 -3.82 -8.90 -47.69
C LEU A 334 -4.68 -8.66 -48.95
N ASN A 335 -4.37 -9.31 -50.08
CA ASN A 335 -4.98 -9.04 -51.38
C ASN A 335 -5.83 -10.22 -51.93
N SER A 336 -6.22 -11.19 -51.09
CA SER A 336 -6.94 -12.41 -51.53
C SER A 336 -8.36 -12.60 -50.98
N GLU A 337 -8.81 -11.77 -50.01
CA GLU A 337 -10.22 -11.81 -49.53
C GLU A 337 -11.07 -10.61 -49.98
N ALA A 338 -10.45 -9.56 -50.55
CA ALA A 338 -11.18 -8.40 -51.09
C ALA A 338 -12.02 -8.73 -52.35
N GLU A 339 -11.71 -9.83 -53.06
CA GLU A 339 -12.35 -10.21 -54.34
C GLU A 339 -13.41 -11.31 -54.22
N ARG A 340 -14.12 -11.42 -53.08
CA ARG A 340 -15.22 -12.40 -52.91
C ARG A 340 -16.62 -11.85 -52.61
N LEU A 341 -16.80 -10.53 -52.49
CA LEU A 341 -18.12 -9.91 -52.24
C LEU A 341 -18.42 -8.69 -53.12
N GLN A 342 -18.31 -8.85 -54.45
CA GLN A 342 -19.08 -8.05 -55.40
C GLN A 342 -19.65 -8.91 -56.53
N PHE A 343 -20.95 -9.20 -56.48
CA PHE A 343 -21.75 -9.44 -57.69
C PHE A 343 -23.25 -9.22 -57.43
N ARG A 344 -23.87 -8.33 -58.25
CA ARG A 344 -25.27 -7.88 -58.20
C ARG A 344 -25.58 -6.98 -56.99
N THR A 345 -26.34 -5.89 -57.11
CA THR A 345 -27.28 -5.49 -58.18
C THR A 345 -26.99 -4.09 -58.76
N ASN A 346 -27.64 -3.75 -59.89
CA ASN A 346 -27.47 -2.49 -60.62
C ASN A 346 -28.54 -1.43 -60.28
N SER A 347 -28.19 -0.18 -60.60
CA SER A 347 -29.03 0.89 -61.21
C SER A 347 -29.56 2.06 -60.36
N GLY A 348 -29.18 3.28 -60.78
CA GLY A 348 -29.76 4.59 -60.39
C GLY A 348 -29.30 5.15 -59.03
N GLY A 349 -29.10 6.46 -58.85
CA GLY A 349 -29.07 7.58 -59.81
C GLY A 349 -29.30 8.95 -59.16
N PHE A 350 -28.58 9.99 -59.60
CA PHE A 350 -28.76 11.43 -59.31
C PHE A 350 -28.56 12.00 -57.87
N ASN A 351 -27.35 12.52 -57.64
CA ASN A 351 -27.00 13.95 -57.44
C ASN A 351 -27.59 14.86 -56.31
N THR A 352 -26.70 15.77 -55.84
CA THR A 352 -26.92 17.13 -55.26
C THR A 352 -27.54 17.35 -53.86
N SER A 353 -26.69 17.87 -52.95
CA SER A 353 -26.90 18.99 -51.98
C SER A 353 -28.06 19.00 -50.97
N GLY A 354 -27.77 19.19 -49.68
CA GLY A 354 -28.77 19.64 -48.69
C GLY A 354 -28.25 19.70 -47.23
N ARG A 355 -28.49 20.81 -46.52
CA ARG A 355 -28.08 21.06 -45.12
C ARG A 355 -28.98 20.37 -44.07
N ASN A 356 -28.37 20.11 -42.91
CA ASN A 356 -28.90 20.17 -41.53
C ASN A 356 -29.84 19.08 -40.94
N HIS A 357 -29.33 18.53 -39.83
CA HIS A 357 -29.99 18.30 -38.52
C HIS A 357 -30.94 17.09 -38.29
N CYS A 358 -30.51 16.28 -37.30
CA CYS A 358 -31.27 15.50 -36.31
C CYS A 358 -32.60 14.81 -36.69
N ARG A 359 -32.61 13.47 -36.59
CA ARG A 359 -33.71 12.74 -35.95
C ARG A 359 -33.27 11.45 -35.25
N THR A 360 -34.08 11.00 -34.30
CA THR A 360 -33.78 9.96 -33.31
C THR A 360 -34.16 8.55 -33.74
N SER A 361 -33.44 7.58 -33.16
CA SER A 361 -33.82 6.19 -32.87
C SER A 361 -35.10 5.62 -33.53
N GLN A 362 -34.91 4.75 -34.54
CA GLN A 362 -35.79 3.59 -34.78
C GLN A 362 -35.10 2.53 -35.65
N ALA A 363 -34.50 1.52 -35.01
CA ALA A 363 -33.91 0.34 -35.67
C ALA A 363 -33.97 -0.91 -34.78
N MET A 364 -35.16 -1.24 -34.28
CA MET A 364 -35.44 -2.49 -33.56
C MET A 364 -36.68 -3.15 -34.18
N ARG A 365 -36.76 -4.48 -34.12
CA ARG A 365 -37.89 -5.36 -34.51
C ARG A 365 -37.96 -5.81 -35.98
N LEU A 366 -37.04 -6.70 -36.37
CA LEU A 366 -37.37 -8.03 -36.93
C LEU A 366 -36.30 -9.00 -36.40
N PHE A 367 -36.55 -10.25 -35.99
CA PHE A 367 -37.80 -10.95 -35.66
C PHE A 367 -37.46 -12.04 -34.59
N LEU A 368 -38.35 -12.33 -33.64
CA LEU A 368 -38.20 -13.43 -32.67
C LEU A 368 -39.33 -14.43 -32.83
N SER A 369 -39.01 -15.70 -33.16
CA SER A 369 -39.95 -16.82 -32.99
C SER A 369 -39.29 -18.19 -33.19
N LEU A 370 -39.11 -18.97 -32.12
CA LEU A 370 -39.60 -20.35 -31.92
C LEU A 370 -39.08 -20.94 -30.58
N SER A 371 -39.76 -21.97 -30.06
CA SER A 371 -40.03 -22.13 -28.61
C SER A 371 -39.61 -23.47 -27.96
N ALA A 372 -39.90 -23.60 -26.65
CA ALA A 372 -39.55 -24.68 -25.72
C ALA A 372 -40.46 -25.94 -25.74
N ILE A 373 -40.02 -27.00 -25.02
CA ILE A 373 -40.69 -28.27 -24.57
C ILE A 373 -39.53 -29.23 -24.11
N LEU A 374 -39.49 -30.07 -23.06
CA LEU A 374 -40.27 -30.53 -21.86
C LEU A 374 -39.24 -31.27 -20.93
N CYS A 375 -39.37 -31.65 -19.65
CA CYS A 375 -40.26 -31.40 -18.48
C CYS A 375 -39.49 -31.83 -17.19
N ALA A 376 -40.14 -32.22 -16.07
CA ALA A 376 -39.48 -32.68 -14.81
C ALA A 376 -40.23 -33.79 -14.02
N ALA A 377 -39.47 -34.60 -13.26
CA ALA A 377 -39.87 -35.50 -12.14
C ALA A 377 -38.57 -36.04 -11.46
N SER A 378 -38.50 -36.55 -10.22
CA SER A 378 -39.48 -36.92 -9.17
C SER A 378 -38.89 -36.70 -7.75
N ALA A 379 -39.69 -36.89 -6.67
CA ALA A 379 -39.33 -36.58 -5.27
C ALA A 379 -39.40 -37.79 -4.29
N GLN A 380 -39.35 -37.47 -2.97
CA GLN A 380 -39.78 -38.23 -1.76
C GLN A 380 -38.81 -39.29 -1.16
N GLN A 381 -38.66 -39.48 0.19
CA GLN A 381 -39.17 -38.76 1.39
C GLN A 381 -38.36 -39.12 2.69
N PHE A 382 -38.90 -38.83 3.90
CA PHE A 382 -38.37 -39.01 5.29
C PHE A 382 -37.24 -38.03 5.71
N GLY A 383 -37.16 -37.47 6.93
CA GLY A 383 -37.93 -37.62 8.19
C GLY A 383 -37.04 -38.14 9.35
N PHE A 384 -37.05 -37.65 10.60
CA PHE A 384 -37.90 -36.68 11.33
C PHE A 384 -37.22 -36.26 12.68
N TYR A 385 -37.68 -35.18 13.34
CA TYR A 385 -37.43 -34.76 14.75
C TYR A 385 -36.01 -34.36 15.24
N GLY A 386 -35.92 -33.46 16.26
CA GLY A 386 -34.70 -33.35 17.08
C GLY A 386 -34.28 -32.04 17.78
N GLN A 387 -35.16 -31.23 18.40
CA GLN A 387 -34.77 -30.26 19.44
C GLN A 387 -35.46 -30.66 20.77
N PRO A 388 -34.85 -30.46 21.96
CA PRO A 388 -34.82 -29.11 22.58
C PRO A 388 -33.70 -28.77 23.61
N ALA A 389 -33.65 -27.48 23.98
CA ALA A 389 -33.33 -26.90 25.30
C ALA A 389 -31.94 -27.06 25.97
N GLY A 390 -31.51 -26.01 26.68
CA GLY A 390 -30.40 -26.01 27.65
C GLY A 390 -30.88 -26.17 29.11
N PRO A 391 -30.03 -25.82 30.10
CA PRO A 391 -30.37 -24.63 30.88
C PRO A 391 -29.14 -23.75 31.29
N ALA A 392 -29.43 -22.59 31.91
CA ALA A 392 -28.46 -21.68 32.53
C ALA A 392 -28.40 -21.85 34.06
N VAL A 393 -27.76 -20.89 34.79
CA VAL A 393 -27.59 -20.69 36.27
C VAL A 393 -26.13 -20.86 36.72
N ARG A 394 -25.48 -20.00 37.55
CA ARG A 394 -25.71 -18.61 38.03
C ARG A 394 -24.34 -18.01 38.53
N PRO A 395 -24.23 -16.71 38.85
CA PRO A 395 -22.95 -16.07 39.24
C PRO A 395 -22.63 -16.19 40.75
N LEU A 396 -21.38 -15.85 41.11
CA LEU A 396 -20.94 -15.54 42.47
C LEU A 396 -20.26 -14.16 42.54
N THR A 397 -20.23 -13.58 43.73
CA THR A 397 -19.98 -12.14 43.97
C THR A 397 -18.70 -11.85 44.77
N GLN A 398 -18.09 -10.71 44.45
CA GLN A 398 -17.29 -9.82 45.31
C GLN A 398 -16.66 -10.38 46.61
N THR A 399 -15.34 -10.20 46.74
CA THR A 399 -14.76 -9.49 47.90
C THR A 399 -13.67 -8.53 47.45
N SER A 400 -13.53 -7.41 48.17
CA SER A 400 -12.50 -6.38 47.93
C SER A 400 -11.38 -6.49 48.96
N GLY A 401 -10.11 -6.42 48.53
CA GLY A 401 -8.96 -6.35 49.43
C GLY A 401 -7.88 -5.42 48.88
N PHE A 402 -7.69 -4.27 49.53
CA PHE A 402 -6.54 -3.39 49.26
C PHE A 402 -5.29 -3.96 49.94
N GLY A 403 -4.22 -4.14 49.18
CA GLY A 403 -2.90 -4.53 49.65
C GLY A 403 -1.81 -3.83 48.81
N PRO A 404 -0.60 -3.62 49.35
CA PRO A 404 0.41 -2.76 48.72
C PRO A 404 0.99 -3.36 47.44
N ALA A 405 1.33 -2.48 46.48
CA ALA A 405 1.88 -2.88 45.19
C ALA A 405 3.27 -3.52 45.33
N PRO A 406 3.49 -4.74 44.77
CA PRO A 406 4.82 -5.34 44.72
C PRO A 406 5.65 -4.65 43.63
N SER A 407 6.86 -4.20 43.98
CA SER A 407 7.84 -3.59 43.08
C SER A 407 8.55 -4.61 42.19
N GLY A 408 7.79 -5.34 41.37
CA GLY A 408 8.29 -6.27 40.37
C GLY A 408 8.57 -5.58 39.04
N ARG A 409 9.81 -5.73 38.51
CA ARG A 409 10.01 -5.65 37.05
C ARG A 409 9.23 -6.82 36.44
N ALA A 410 8.18 -6.53 35.67
CA ALA A 410 7.50 -7.56 34.90
C ALA A 410 8.52 -8.26 33.98
N ALA A 411 8.46 -9.59 33.91
CA ALA A 411 9.26 -10.33 32.95
C ALA A 411 8.89 -9.88 31.54
N SER A 412 9.90 -9.75 30.65
CA SER A 412 9.64 -9.42 29.24
C SER A 412 8.70 -10.49 28.66
N PRO A 413 7.64 -10.12 27.90
CA PRO A 413 6.68 -11.07 27.34
C PRO A 413 7.28 -11.93 26.20
N ILE A 414 8.58 -11.77 25.92
CA ILE A 414 9.27 -12.42 24.81
C ILE A 414 10.05 -13.65 25.29
N GLN A 415 9.85 -14.76 24.60
CA GLN A 415 10.61 -16.00 24.73
C GLN A 415 11.65 -16.08 23.61
N GLN A 416 12.91 -16.38 23.95
CA GLN A 416 13.93 -16.77 22.98
C GLN A 416 13.77 -18.26 22.73
N MET A 417 13.45 -18.65 21.48
CA MET A 417 13.14 -20.03 21.11
C MET A 417 14.31 -20.72 20.42
N ALA A 418 15.14 -19.98 19.68
CA ALA A 418 16.45 -20.47 19.25
C ALA A 418 17.48 -19.32 19.18
N SER A 419 18.77 -19.60 19.36
CA SER A 419 19.81 -18.57 19.26
C SER A 419 21.16 -19.06 18.76
N TRP A 420 21.93 -18.19 18.10
CA TRP A 420 23.25 -18.50 17.55
C TRP A 420 24.23 -17.34 17.73
N THR A 421 25.51 -17.67 17.93
CA THR A 421 26.63 -16.74 17.67
C THR A 421 26.87 -16.62 16.17
N TYR A 422 26.94 -17.76 15.47
CA TYR A 422 27.00 -17.90 14.02
C TYR A 422 26.16 -19.09 13.56
N LEU A 423 25.70 -19.08 12.31
CA LEU A 423 24.90 -20.18 11.75
C LEU A 423 25.78 -21.38 11.41
N ASN A 424 25.38 -22.54 11.92
CA ASN A 424 25.93 -23.85 11.61
C ASN A 424 24.89 -24.71 10.88
N PHE A 425 25.36 -25.67 10.08
CA PHE A 425 24.54 -26.48 9.18
C PHE A 425 24.91 -27.95 9.33
N ASP A 426 23.93 -28.85 9.25
CA ASP A 426 24.19 -30.29 9.37
C ASP A 426 24.87 -30.87 8.13
N GLY A 427 25.90 -31.70 8.32
CA GLY A 427 26.63 -32.36 7.24
C GLY A 427 27.55 -31.48 6.37
N VAL A 428 27.79 -30.20 6.73
CA VAL A 428 28.68 -29.29 5.98
C VAL A 428 30.06 -29.20 6.63
N ASP A 429 31.13 -29.27 5.82
CA ASP A 429 32.49 -28.93 6.26
C ASP A 429 32.58 -27.43 6.63
N PRO A 430 32.90 -27.06 7.89
CA PRO A 430 33.03 -25.66 8.30
C PRO A 430 34.07 -24.85 7.52
N LYS A 431 35.00 -25.49 6.79
CA LYS A 431 35.94 -24.80 5.89
C LYS A 431 35.31 -24.30 4.60
N ARG A 432 34.09 -24.75 4.27
CA ARG A 432 33.32 -24.35 3.09
C ARG A 432 32.26 -23.28 3.40
N THR A 433 32.17 -22.81 4.63
CA THR A 433 31.27 -21.74 5.05
C THR A 433 32.07 -20.51 5.49
N VAL A 434 31.43 -19.35 5.44
CA VAL A 434 31.92 -18.12 6.09
C VAL A 434 30.90 -17.76 7.16
N PRO A 435 31.14 -18.13 8.45
CA PRO A 435 30.13 -18.02 9.51
C PRO A 435 29.57 -16.60 9.71
N GLU A 436 30.40 -15.57 9.48
CA GLU A 436 30.08 -14.14 9.51
C GLU A 436 29.15 -13.69 8.36
N ASN A 437 29.06 -14.44 7.28
CA ASN A 437 28.23 -14.08 6.13
C ASN A 437 26.79 -14.63 6.21
N GLY A 438 26.50 -15.48 7.21
CA GLY A 438 25.17 -16.05 7.44
C GLY A 438 24.24 -15.13 8.25
N VAL A 439 23.10 -14.76 7.66
CA VAL A 439 21.98 -14.09 8.34
C VAL A 439 20.66 -14.61 7.78
N PHE A 440 19.63 -14.77 8.63
CA PHE A 440 18.30 -15.17 8.18
C PHE A 440 17.43 -13.96 7.79
N THR A 441 16.91 -14.02 6.56
CA THR A 441 15.82 -13.23 5.97
C THR A 441 14.52 -13.34 6.75
N GLY A 442 13.81 -14.45 6.58
CA GLY A 442 12.48 -14.65 7.18
C GLY A 442 12.21 -16.01 7.79
N ILE A 443 11.05 -16.11 8.43
CA ILE A 443 10.62 -17.22 9.29
C ILE A 443 9.21 -17.68 8.92
N GLN A 444 8.99 -18.99 8.94
CA GLN A 444 7.65 -19.60 8.95
C GLN A 444 7.60 -20.72 9.99
N VAL A 445 6.46 -20.91 10.65
CA VAL A 445 6.34 -21.82 11.80
C VAL A 445 5.16 -22.77 11.64
N THR A 446 5.42 -24.06 11.80
CA THR A 446 4.42 -25.12 11.91
C THR A 446 4.52 -25.76 13.32
N PRO A 447 3.56 -26.61 13.74
CA PRO A 447 3.63 -27.28 15.04
C PRO A 447 4.87 -28.18 15.22
N ASP A 448 5.46 -28.64 14.12
CA ASP A 448 6.60 -29.58 14.04
C ASP A 448 7.93 -28.93 13.65
N ARG A 449 7.93 -27.78 12.93
CA ARG A 449 9.12 -27.17 12.31
C ARG A 449 9.12 -25.65 12.37
N ILE A 450 10.31 -25.07 12.49
CA ILE A 450 10.58 -23.64 12.25
C ILE A 450 11.43 -23.57 10.98
N PHE A 451 10.90 -22.97 9.93
CA PHE A 451 11.61 -22.73 8.67
C PHE A 451 12.30 -21.37 8.71
N LEU A 452 13.53 -21.33 8.22
CA LEU A 452 14.36 -20.11 8.13
C LEU A 452 14.88 -19.96 6.70
N THR A 453 14.80 -18.73 6.19
CA THR A 453 15.31 -18.36 4.86
C THR A 453 16.57 -17.53 5.02
N LEU A 454 17.63 -17.88 4.31
CA LEU A 454 18.97 -17.33 4.41
C LEU A 454 19.41 -16.93 2.99
N PRO A 455 19.12 -15.71 2.51
CA PRO A 455 19.55 -15.31 1.18
C PRO A 455 21.07 -15.32 1.10
N ARG A 456 21.61 -15.65 -0.08
CA ARG A 456 23.05 -15.62 -0.37
C ARG A 456 23.51 -14.18 -0.65
N SER A 457 23.19 -13.29 0.29
CA SER A 457 23.52 -11.87 0.26
C SER A 457 25.04 -11.60 0.24
N ARG A 458 25.82 -12.60 0.67
CA ARG A 458 27.28 -12.72 0.60
C ARG A 458 27.69 -14.18 0.38
N ASP A 459 28.95 -14.39 -0.01
CA ASP A 459 29.53 -15.73 -0.22
C ASP A 459 29.61 -16.59 1.05
N GLY A 460 29.74 -17.91 0.88
CA GLY A 460 29.96 -18.86 1.98
C GLY A 460 28.70 -19.28 2.76
N VAL A 461 27.51 -19.00 2.23
CA VAL A 461 26.21 -19.46 2.78
C VAL A 461 25.78 -20.77 2.09
N PRO A 462 25.87 -21.95 2.76
CA PRO A 462 25.75 -23.24 2.09
C PRO A 462 24.30 -23.63 1.77
N ALA A 463 23.33 -23.30 2.63
CA ALA A 463 21.90 -23.54 2.41
C ALA A 463 21.12 -22.24 2.52
N THR A 464 20.12 -22.06 1.65
CA THR A 464 19.34 -20.82 1.55
C THR A 464 17.88 -20.98 2.03
N LEU A 465 17.36 -22.19 2.02
CA LEU A 465 16.09 -22.55 2.67
C LEU A 465 16.36 -23.68 3.65
N THR A 466 16.09 -23.44 4.94
CA THR A 466 16.46 -24.33 6.05
C THR A 466 15.34 -24.49 7.07
N TRP A 467 15.51 -25.41 8.01
CA TRP A 467 14.59 -25.60 9.13
C TRP A 467 15.29 -26.17 10.37
N LEU A 468 14.59 -26.08 11.50
CA LEU A 468 14.86 -26.84 12.73
C LEU A 468 13.55 -27.39 13.33
N PRO A 469 13.58 -28.47 14.13
CA PRO A 469 12.40 -29.00 14.82
C PRO A 469 11.79 -28.00 15.81
N ASN A 470 10.47 -27.84 15.80
CA ASN A 470 9.75 -27.02 16.78
C ASN A 470 9.43 -27.86 18.04
N THR A 471 10.39 -27.97 18.95
CA THR A 471 10.23 -28.77 20.19
C THR A 471 9.42 -28.05 21.28
N GLY A 472 9.11 -26.76 21.10
CA GLY A 472 8.56 -25.89 22.14
C GLY A 472 9.56 -25.53 23.26
N VAL A 473 10.82 -25.97 23.18
CA VAL A 473 11.88 -25.72 24.17
C VAL A 473 12.98 -24.86 23.54
N PRO A 474 13.53 -23.85 24.25
CA PRO A 474 14.66 -23.06 23.75
C PRO A 474 15.91 -23.89 23.40
N VAL A 475 16.55 -23.59 22.27
CA VAL A 475 17.77 -24.27 21.79
C VAL A 475 18.86 -23.27 21.38
N ASP A 476 20.12 -23.54 21.73
CA ASP A 476 21.26 -22.67 21.41
C ASP A 476 22.28 -23.38 20.50
N ASN A 477 22.71 -22.67 19.45
CA ASN A 477 23.63 -23.10 18.39
C ASN A 477 23.28 -24.46 17.74
N GLN A 478 21.99 -24.78 17.62
CA GLN A 478 21.54 -26.00 16.94
C GLN A 478 21.81 -25.91 15.42
N PRO A 479 22.45 -26.92 14.79
CA PRO A 479 22.66 -26.95 13.35
C PRO A 479 21.34 -26.87 12.58
N LEU A 480 21.32 -26.02 11.54
CA LEU A 480 20.21 -25.90 10.62
C LEU A 480 20.23 -27.06 9.60
N LEU A 481 19.05 -27.62 9.34
CA LEU A 481 18.84 -28.64 8.32
C LEU A 481 18.43 -27.94 7.01
N PRO A 482 18.95 -28.35 5.83
CA PRO A 482 18.46 -27.84 4.55
C PRO A 482 17.00 -28.27 4.33
N PHE A 483 16.26 -27.53 3.49
CA PHE A 483 14.92 -27.93 3.05
C PHE A 483 14.77 -27.85 1.52
N PRO A 484 14.16 -28.86 0.88
CA PRO A 484 13.82 -30.17 1.45
C PRO A 484 15.06 -31.00 1.81
N ASP A 485 16.17 -30.83 1.08
CA ASP A 485 17.44 -31.52 1.28
C ASP A 485 18.63 -30.75 0.65
N TRP A 486 19.82 -31.36 0.67
CA TRP A 486 21.08 -30.76 0.17
C TRP A 486 21.18 -30.61 -1.36
N SER A 487 20.46 -31.40 -2.16
CA SER A 487 20.42 -31.24 -3.62
C SER A 487 19.77 -29.91 -4.01
N TRP A 488 18.70 -29.53 -3.31
CA TRP A 488 17.98 -28.27 -3.55
C TRP A 488 18.76 -27.01 -3.16
N GLN A 489 19.91 -27.10 -2.51
CA GLN A 489 20.70 -25.91 -2.16
C GLN A 489 21.67 -25.48 -3.27
N GLN A 490 21.94 -26.31 -4.28
CA GLN A 490 23.03 -26.11 -5.25
C GLN A 490 22.57 -25.53 -6.60
N GLY A 491 21.42 -24.84 -6.64
CA GLY A 491 20.80 -24.35 -7.87
C GLY A 491 21.66 -23.43 -8.74
N HIS A 492 22.62 -22.72 -8.15
CA HIS A 492 23.57 -21.84 -8.84
C HIS A 492 24.71 -22.60 -9.56
N LEU A 493 24.85 -23.90 -9.29
CA LEU A 493 25.79 -24.81 -9.97
C LEU A 493 25.04 -25.69 -10.97
N ASP A 494 23.90 -26.24 -10.57
CA ASP A 494 23.18 -27.30 -11.28
C ASP A 494 22.09 -26.76 -12.24
N ASN A 495 22.49 -25.91 -13.19
CA ASN A 495 21.63 -25.39 -14.28
C ASN A 495 20.26 -24.85 -13.80
N CYS A 496 20.24 -24.08 -12.71
CA CYS A 496 19.04 -23.50 -12.11
C CYS A 496 17.96 -24.53 -11.71
N SER A 497 18.33 -25.78 -11.42
CA SER A 497 17.39 -26.80 -10.92
C SER A 497 16.95 -26.51 -9.48
N GLY A 498 17.88 -26.63 -8.52
CA GLY A 498 17.70 -26.24 -7.11
C GLY A 498 17.57 -24.73 -6.88
N LEU A 499 17.57 -24.29 -5.63
CA LEU A 499 17.44 -22.89 -5.19
C LEU A 499 18.78 -22.13 -5.27
N VAL A 500 18.71 -20.84 -5.61
CA VAL A 500 19.88 -19.92 -5.60
C VAL A 500 19.95 -19.10 -4.33
N SER A 501 18.94 -18.28 -4.04
CA SER A 501 18.96 -17.30 -2.94
C SER A 501 17.54 -16.89 -2.53
N VAL A 502 17.02 -17.56 -1.50
CA VAL A 502 15.66 -17.35 -0.99
C VAL A 502 15.65 -16.28 0.08
N PHE A 503 14.99 -15.15 -0.18
CA PHE A 503 14.87 -14.04 0.76
C PHE A 503 13.75 -14.23 1.78
N ARG A 504 12.60 -14.77 1.34
CA ARG A 504 11.41 -15.04 2.17
C ARG A 504 10.66 -16.29 1.70
N SER A 505 9.87 -16.82 2.62
CA SER A 505 8.88 -17.87 2.36
C SER A 505 7.57 -17.58 3.08
N ARG A 506 6.47 -18.11 2.56
CA ARG A 506 5.12 -18.09 3.18
C ARG A 506 4.46 -19.46 3.06
N ILE A 507 3.73 -19.89 4.09
CA ILE A 507 2.95 -21.13 4.10
C ILE A 507 1.48 -20.77 3.84
N ASP A 508 0.80 -21.50 2.94
CA ASP A 508 -0.63 -21.33 2.66
C ASP A 508 -1.54 -22.26 3.47
N SER A 509 -2.86 -22.03 3.39
CA SER A 509 -3.86 -22.82 4.12
C SER A 509 -3.89 -24.31 3.77
N CYS A 510 -3.38 -24.71 2.60
CA CYS A 510 -3.24 -26.12 2.20
C CYS A 510 -1.99 -26.80 2.80
N GLY A 511 -1.07 -26.04 3.41
CA GLY A 511 0.20 -26.52 3.92
C GLY A 511 1.28 -26.65 2.85
N ARG A 512 1.26 -25.78 1.84
CA ARG A 512 2.36 -25.65 0.86
C ARG A 512 3.26 -24.49 1.28
N LEU A 513 4.57 -24.71 1.29
CA LEU A 513 5.57 -23.67 1.55
C LEU A 513 6.02 -23.07 0.22
N TRP A 514 5.74 -21.79 0.06
CA TRP A 514 6.11 -20.98 -1.10
C TRP A 514 7.40 -20.23 -0.78
N ALA A 515 8.47 -20.56 -1.50
CA ALA A 515 9.78 -19.93 -1.41
C ALA A 515 10.03 -19.01 -2.61
N LEU A 516 10.40 -17.75 -2.33
CA LEU A 516 10.78 -16.77 -3.34
C LEU A 516 12.30 -16.80 -3.54
N ASP A 517 12.73 -17.49 -4.60
CA ASP A 517 14.13 -17.57 -5.02
C ASP A 517 14.46 -16.37 -5.92
N SER A 518 15.29 -15.46 -5.43
CA SER A 518 15.65 -14.24 -6.17
C SER A 518 16.50 -14.53 -7.42
N GLY A 519 17.20 -15.66 -7.48
CA GLY A 519 18.18 -15.95 -8.54
C GLY A 519 19.48 -15.14 -8.46
N VAL A 520 19.61 -14.23 -7.48
CA VAL A 520 20.74 -13.30 -7.32
C VAL A 520 21.65 -13.72 -6.16
N LEU A 521 22.95 -13.80 -6.43
CA LEU A 521 24.03 -13.99 -5.45
C LEU A 521 24.72 -12.66 -5.13
N THR A 522 25.33 -12.59 -3.95
CA THR A 522 26.21 -11.49 -3.48
C THR A 522 25.70 -10.04 -3.62
N PRO A 523 24.38 -9.73 -3.50
CA PRO A 523 23.87 -8.36 -3.68
C PRO A 523 24.49 -7.30 -2.74
N LEU A 524 25.05 -7.69 -1.59
CA LEU A 524 25.66 -6.75 -0.63
C LEU A 524 27.19 -6.63 -0.73
N ASP A 525 27.84 -7.39 -1.61
CA ASP A 525 29.30 -7.32 -1.83
C ASP A 525 29.68 -6.43 -3.03
N GLY A 526 28.74 -5.60 -3.52
CA GLY A 526 28.98 -4.57 -4.54
C GLY A 526 29.07 -5.08 -5.98
N SER A 527 29.08 -6.39 -6.18
CA SER A 527 28.97 -7.05 -7.51
C SER A 527 27.92 -8.17 -7.44
N PRO A 528 26.62 -7.82 -7.57
CA PRO A 528 25.54 -8.81 -7.58
C PRO A 528 25.65 -9.71 -8.82
N VAL A 529 25.50 -11.02 -8.64
CA VAL A 529 25.56 -12.00 -9.74
C VAL A 529 24.18 -12.59 -9.98
N ASN A 530 23.58 -12.25 -11.13
CA ASN A 530 22.32 -12.83 -11.60
C ASN A 530 22.56 -14.27 -12.12
N ALA A 531 22.72 -15.22 -11.19
CA ALA A 531 23.07 -16.61 -11.51
C ALA A 531 21.92 -17.37 -12.19
N CYS A 532 20.67 -17.07 -11.83
CA CYS A 532 19.47 -17.65 -12.43
C CYS A 532 18.35 -16.62 -12.58
N PRO A 533 17.36 -16.86 -13.46
CA PRO A 533 16.09 -16.12 -13.43
C PRO A 533 15.39 -16.23 -12.06
N PRO A 534 14.75 -15.16 -11.55
CA PRO A 534 13.96 -15.22 -10.33
C PRO A 534 12.79 -16.20 -10.44
N ARG A 535 12.49 -16.93 -9.37
CA ARG A 535 11.45 -17.98 -9.34
C ARG A 535 10.65 -18.01 -8.05
N LEU A 536 9.43 -18.51 -8.15
CA LEU A 536 8.57 -18.85 -7.03
C LEU A 536 8.34 -20.37 -7.02
N VAL A 537 8.79 -21.04 -5.96
CA VAL A 537 8.76 -22.51 -5.83
C VAL A 537 7.84 -22.91 -4.69
N ALA A 538 6.91 -23.83 -4.94
CA ALA A 538 5.99 -24.39 -3.95
C ALA A 538 6.39 -25.82 -3.59
N PHE A 539 6.55 -26.09 -2.30
CA PHE A 539 6.80 -27.42 -1.73
C PHE A 539 5.60 -27.88 -0.91
N ASP A 540 5.13 -29.11 -1.08
CA ASP A 540 4.17 -29.71 -0.12
C ASP A 540 4.90 -30.06 1.18
N LEU A 541 4.43 -29.54 2.31
CA LEU A 541 5.07 -29.77 3.61
C LEU A 541 4.90 -31.21 4.14
N LYS A 542 3.98 -32.00 3.57
CA LYS A 542 3.72 -33.40 3.96
C LYS A 542 4.72 -34.36 3.31
N THR A 543 4.99 -34.21 2.02
CA THR A 543 5.92 -35.05 1.25
C THR A 543 7.32 -34.45 1.10
N GLY A 544 7.48 -33.13 1.28
CA GLY A 544 8.72 -32.40 1.00
C GLY A 544 8.97 -32.14 -0.49
N LEU A 545 8.09 -32.60 -1.38
CA LEU A 545 8.28 -32.50 -2.83
C LEU A 545 7.95 -31.10 -3.36
N ALA A 546 8.75 -30.61 -4.31
CA ALA A 546 8.41 -29.44 -5.11
C ALA A 546 7.24 -29.79 -6.05
N ILE A 547 6.13 -29.07 -5.91
CA ILE A 547 4.86 -29.31 -6.61
C ILE A 547 4.54 -28.21 -7.64
N ARG A 548 5.18 -27.04 -7.55
CA ARG A 548 5.19 -26.01 -8.61
C ARG A 548 6.50 -25.25 -8.61
N SER A 549 6.98 -24.85 -9.78
CA SER A 549 8.07 -23.88 -9.94
C SER A 549 7.67 -22.92 -11.07
N VAL A 550 7.63 -21.63 -10.75
CA VAL A 550 7.20 -20.55 -11.66
C VAL A 550 8.40 -19.65 -11.89
N THR A 551 8.74 -19.37 -13.15
CA THR A 551 9.83 -18.46 -13.51
C THR A 551 9.27 -17.13 -13.96
N PHE A 552 9.72 -16.04 -13.35
CA PHE A 552 9.19 -14.71 -13.67
C PHE A 552 9.66 -14.26 -15.06
N PRO A 553 8.75 -13.89 -15.98
CA PRO A 553 9.12 -13.56 -17.34
C PRO A 553 9.78 -12.17 -17.41
N PRO A 554 10.73 -11.93 -18.34
CA PRO A 554 11.55 -10.70 -18.33
C PRO A 554 10.78 -9.37 -18.33
N GLN A 555 9.52 -9.36 -18.79
CA GLN A 555 8.66 -8.18 -18.87
C GLN A 555 8.31 -7.59 -17.48
N VAL A 556 8.20 -8.43 -16.44
CA VAL A 556 7.96 -7.99 -15.04
C VAL A 556 9.25 -7.73 -14.26
N LEU A 557 10.41 -7.96 -14.88
CA LEU A 557 11.73 -7.77 -14.29
C LEU A 557 12.41 -6.51 -14.84
N ARG A 558 13.49 -6.11 -14.18
CA ARG A 558 14.39 -5.00 -14.49
C ARG A 558 15.82 -5.49 -14.35
N GLU A 559 16.79 -4.76 -14.92
CA GLU A 559 18.22 -5.14 -14.92
C GLU A 559 18.78 -5.42 -13.52
N ARG A 560 18.29 -4.69 -12.51
CA ARG A 560 18.65 -4.83 -11.09
C ARG A 560 17.49 -5.30 -10.21
N SER A 561 16.58 -6.11 -10.75
CA SER A 561 15.50 -6.69 -9.94
C SER A 561 16.05 -7.57 -8.82
N LEU A 562 15.57 -7.35 -7.59
CA LEU A 562 15.85 -8.20 -6.44
C LEU A 562 14.52 -8.49 -5.74
N LEU A 563 13.99 -9.69 -5.97
CA LEU A 563 12.69 -10.10 -5.42
C LEU A 563 12.87 -10.60 -3.98
N THR A 564 12.28 -9.89 -3.01
CA THR A 564 12.59 -10.07 -1.58
C THR A 564 11.46 -10.68 -0.76
N THR A 565 10.27 -10.11 -0.80
CA THR A 565 9.13 -10.48 0.05
C THR A 565 7.93 -10.90 -0.81
N LEU A 566 7.15 -11.84 -0.30
CA LEU A 566 5.87 -12.25 -0.87
C LEU A 566 4.72 -12.20 0.16
N SER A 567 3.51 -11.94 -0.31
CA SER A 567 2.25 -12.11 0.40
C SER A 567 1.30 -12.97 -0.43
N LEU A 568 0.65 -13.94 0.22
CA LEU A 568 -0.31 -14.86 -0.41
C LEU A 568 -1.73 -14.37 -0.16
N ASP A 569 -2.59 -14.42 -1.19
CA ASP A 569 -3.94 -13.90 -1.14
C ASP A 569 -4.98 -14.95 -1.56
N GLU A 570 -5.40 -15.72 -0.56
CA GLU A 570 -6.27 -16.89 -0.72
C GLU A 570 -7.78 -16.53 -0.77
N GLU A 571 -8.19 -15.31 -1.13
CA GLU A 571 -9.60 -14.87 -1.06
C GLU A 571 -10.56 -15.74 -1.90
N TYR A 572 -10.11 -16.13 -3.09
CA TYR A 572 -10.88 -16.98 -4.02
C TYR A 572 -10.39 -18.44 -4.04
N SER A 573 -9.59 -18.81 -3.05
CA SER A 573 -9.17 -20.18 -2.80
C SER A 573 -10.26 -20.90 -2.03
N SER A 574 -10.72 -22.04 -2.55
CA SER A 574 -11.39 -23.00 -1.68
C SER A 574 -10.31 -23.75 -0.91
N ILE A 575 -10.50 -23.95 0.41
CA ILE A 575 -9.61 -24.74 1.28
C ILE A 575 -9.35 -26.16 0.69
N SER A 576 -10.25 -26.63 -0.17
CA SER A 576 -10.19 -27.90 -0.88
C SER A 576 -9.43 -27.89 -2.22
N ASN A 577 -8.96 -26.75 -2.75
CA ASN A 577 -8.18 -26.71 -3.99
C ASN A 577 -6.88 -25.90 -3.93
N CYS A 578 -6.85 -24.70 -3.35
CA CYS A 578 -5.68 -23.82 -3.32
C CYS A 578 -5.01 -23.49 -4.69
N GLU A 579 -5.68 -23.77 -5.82
CA GLU A 579 -5.17 -23.48 -7.18
C GLU A 579 -5.57 -22.08 -7.70
N ASN A 580 -6.31 -21.31 -6.90
CA ASN A 580 -6.82 -19.99 -7.29
C ASN A 580 -6.54 -18.96 -6.19
N MET A 581 -5.33 -18.38 -6.21
CA MET A 581 -4.88 -17.33 -5.30
C MET A 581 -4.02 -16.31 -6.06
N PHE A 582 -3.86 -15.11 -5.49
CA PHE A 582 -2.88 -14.15 -5.98
C PHE A 582 -1.63 -14.16 -5.09
N VAL A 583 -0.47 -13.85 -5.69
CA VAL A 583 0.78 -13.62 -4.96
C VAL A 583 1.29 -12.23 -5.31
N TYR A 584 1.48 -11.40 -4.29
CA TYR A 584 2.05 -10.06 -4.39
C TYR A 584 3.51 -10.11 -3.94
N ILE A 585 4.42 -9.57 -4.75
CA ILE A 585 5.88 -9.74 -4.58
C ILE A 585 6.59 -8.39 -4.68
N SER A 586 7.43 -8.04 -3.69
CA SER A 586 8.29 -6.86 -3.78
C SER A 586 9.49 -7.11 -4.68
N ASP A 587 9.75 -6.15 -5.56
CA ASP A 587 11.08 -5.91 -6.11
C ASP A 587 11.69 -4.71 -5.38
N THR A 588 12.80 -4.93 -4.67
CA THR A 588 13.37 -3.94 -3.74
C THR A 588 14.43 -3.06 -4.40
N SER A 589 15.35 -3.66 -5.16
CA SER A 589 16.48 -2.96 -5.79
C SER A 589 16.11 -2.33 -7.14
N ALA A 590 15.00 -2.77 -7.75
CA ALA A 590 14.25 -1.99 -8.73
C ALA A 590 12.81 -1.81 -8.20
N PRO A 591 12.55 -0.76 -7.38
CA PRO A 591 11.30 -0.62 -6.64
C PRO A 591 10.03 -0.87 -7.46
N GLY A 592 9.26 -1.89 -7.07
CA GLY A 592 8.07 -2.30 -7.79
C GLY A 592 7.31 -3.42 -7.09
N LEU A 593 6.08 -3.64 -7.55
CA LEU A 593 5.21 -4.70 -7.08
C LEU A 593 4.86 -5.62 -8.24
N ILE A 594 5.30 -6.88 -8.18
CA ILE A 594 4.94 -7.93 -9.14
C ILE A 594 3.73 -8.67 -8.60
N ILE A 595 2.77 -8.97 -9.48
CA ILE A 595 1.54 -9.68 -9.17
C ILE A 595 1.49 -10.94 -10.02
N TYR A 596 1.17 -12.06 -9.39
CA TYR A 596 1.03 -13.37 -10.02
C TYR A 596 -0.34 -13.96 -9.72
N ASP A 597 -1.09 -14.29 -10.78
CA ASP A 597 -2.38 -14.99 -10.77
C ASP A 597 -2.13 -16.49 -10.92
N LEU A 598 -2.24 -17.27 -9.84
CA LEU A 598 -2.00 -18.72 -9.85
C LEU A 598 -2.99 -19.46 -10.77
N GLY A 599 -4.25 -18.99 -10.82
CA GLY A 599 -5.34 -19.64 -11.53
C GLY A 599 -5.28 -19.44 -13.05
N ARG A 600 -4.59 -18.39 -13.52
CA ARG A 600 -4.37 -18.10 -14.95
C ARG A 600 -2.92 -18.26 -15.42
N ASP A 601 -1.97 -18.46 -14.50
CA ASP A 601 -0.52 -18.45 -14.74
C ASP A 601 -0.02 -17.13 -15.37
N LEU A 602 -0.64 -16.00 -14.97
CA LEU A 602 -0.35 -14.66 -15.52
C LEU A 602 0.46 -13.82 -14.52
N THR A 603 1.33 -12.96 -15.05
CA THR A 603 2.09 -11.98 -14.26
C THR A 603 2.03 -10.58 -14.85
N TRP A 604 2.03 -9.57 -13.98
CA TRP A 604 2.20 -8.16 -14.33
C TRP A 604 2.94 -7.43 -13.20
N ARG A 605 3.27 -6.16 -13.43
CA ARG A 605 4.03 -5.31 -12.51
C ARG A 605 3.42 -3.92 -12.44
N PHE A 606 3.34 -3.37 -11.24
CA PHE A 606 3.12 -1.94 -11.01
C PHE A 606 4.36 -1.28 -10.44
N GLU A 607 4.52 0.00 -10.77
CA GLU A 607 5.54 0.91 -10.25
C GLU A 607 4.79 2.15 -9.73
N HIS A 608 5.15 2.64 -8.55
CA HIS A 608 4.47 3.77 -7.90
C HIS A 608 5.40 4.43 -6.87
N GLN A 609 5.29 5.75 -6.70
CA GLN A 609 6.23 6.53 -5.87
C GLN A 609 6.33 6.05 -4.42
N SER A 610 5.24 5.49 -3.86
CA SER A 610 5.22 4.90 -2.50
C SER A 610 6.11 3.66 -2.31
N LEU A 611 6.56 3.03 -3.40
CA LEU A 611 7.42 1.84 -3.37
C LEU A 611 8.91 2.23 -3.34
N MET A 612 9.24 3.47 -3.72
CA MET A 612 10.59 4.01 -3.77
C MET A 612 11.18 4.21 -2.37
N PRO A 613 12.51 4.09 -2.20
CA PRO A 613 13.19 4.56 -0.99
C PRO A 613 13.06 6.08 -0.83
N ASP A 614 13.05 6.56 0.41
CA ASP A 614 13.30 7.95 0.77
C ASP A 614 14.80 8.10 1.12
N PRO A 615 15.62 8.82 0.32
CA PRO A 615 17.03 9.02 0.60
C PRO A 615 17.31 9.69 1.95
N GLN A 616 16.37 10.47 2.50
CA GLN A 616 16.51 11.08 3.83
C GLN A 616 16.32 10.06 4.97
N GLN A 617 15.80 8.87 4.66
CA GLN A 617 15.59 7.74 5.59
C GLN A 617 16.48 6.54 5.25
N ALA A 618 17.47 6.69 4.37
CA ALA A 618 18.41 5.63 3.98
C ALA A 618 19.48 5.33 5.04
N THR A 619 19.66 6.21 6.03
CA THR A 619 20.56 6.00 7.18
C THR A 619 19.81 5.33 8.33
N TYR A 620 20.31 4.19 8.80
CA TYR A 620 19.78 3.47 9.96
C TYR A 620 20.75 3.61 11.11
N THR A 621 20.26 3.87 12.32
CA THR A 621 21.02 3.79 13.56
C THR A 621 20.36 2.82 14.52
N ILE A 622 21.09 1.77 14.89
CA ILE A 622 20.61 0.64 15.71
C ILE A 622 21.66 0.34 16.78
N ALA A 623 21.26 0.36 18.05
CA ALA A 623 22.14 0.09 19.20
C ALA A 623 23.45 0.94 19.24
N GLY A 624 23.48 2.09 18.58
CA GLY A 624 24.63 3.00 18.49
C GLY A 624 25.52 2.82 17.26
N GLU A 625 25.34 1.74 16.51
CA GLU A 625 25.98 1.51 15.21
C GLU A 625 25.08 2.01 14.07
N SER A 626 25.67 2.44 12.96
CA SER A 626 24.90 2.95 11.80
C SER A 626 25.41 2.39 10.47
N PHE A 627 24.51 2.35 9.49
CA PHE A 627 24.79 1.97 8.10
C PHE A 627 23.80 2.66 7.14
N ASN A 628 24.12 2.70 5.85
CA ASN A 628 23.26 3.29 4.82
C ASN A 628 22.80 2.21 3.82
N LEU A 629 21.51 2.20 3.48
CA LEU A 629 20.92 1.27 2.50
C LEU A 629 19.63 1.88 1.90
N GLU A 630 19.63 2.11 0.59
CA GLU A 630 18.54 2.76 -0.18
C GLU A 630 17.52 1.75 -0.73
N ASP A 631 17.15 0.76 0.07
CA ASP A 631 16.20 -0.28 -0.33
C ASP A 631 14.75 0.24 -0.36
N GLY A 632 14.06 -0.02 -1.48
CA GLY A 632 12.65 0.29 -1.69
C GLY A 632 11.72 -0.65 -0.92
N VAL A 633 10.55 -0.96 -1.48
CA VAL A 633 9.53 -1.84 -0.85
C VAL A 633 10.12 -3.17 -0.36
N VAL A 634 9.92 -3.47 0.95
CA VAL A 634 10.40 -4.69 1.63
C VAL A 634 9.34 -5.25 2.56
N GLY A 635 8.78 -4.42 3.45
CA GLY A 635 7.71 -4.85 4.35
C GLY A 635 6.39 -4.93 3.61
N MET A 636 5.76 -6.11 3.60
CA MET A 636 4.48 -6.36 2.93
C MET A 636 3.62 -7.36 3.73
N THR A 637 2.31 -7.08 3.84
CA THR A 637 1.33 -7.99 4.42
C THR A 637 -0.09 -7.68 3.91
N ILE A 638 -1.03 -8.63 3.99
CA ILE A 638 -2.41 -8.49 3.52
C ILE A 638 -3.41 -8.47 4.68
N SER A 639 -4.49 -7.69 4.59
CA SER A 639 -5.58 -7.73 5.56
C SER A 639 -6.43 -9.01 5.43
N ASN A 640 -6.66 -9.69 6.54
CA ASN A 640 -7.51 -10.88 6.60
C ASN A 640 -9.02 -10.56 6.68
N LEU A 641 -9.37 -9.29 6.95
CA LEU A 641 -10.74 -8.80 7.06
C LEU A 641 -11.09 -7.84 5.92
N GLY A 642 -12.39 -7.81 5.57
CA GLY A 642 -13.00 -6.91 4.58
C GLY A 642 -13.75 -7.66 3.47
N HIS A 643 -14.71 -6.98 2.83
CA HIS A 643 -15.18 -7.34 1.47
C HIS A 643 -14.19 -6.91 0.37
N GLU A 644 -13.19 -6.13 0.77
CA GLU A 644 -12.08 -5.66 -0.03
C GLU A 644 -10.85 -5.77 0.88
N ARG A 645 -9.82 -6.51 0.44
CA ARG A 645 -8.58 -6.69 1.20
C ARG A 645 -7.61 -5.58 0.84
N MET A 646 -6.81 -5.15 1.82
CA MET A 646 -5.74 -4.18 1.63
C MET A 646 -4.38 -4.89 1.69
N LEU A 647 -3.54 -4.66 0.69
CA LEU A 647 -2.11 -4.93 0.81
C LEU A 647 -1.45 -3.74 1.51
N TYR A 648 -0.99 -3.94 2.74
CA TYR A 648 -0.19 -2.98 3.50
C TYR A 648 1.29 -3.18 3.19
N TYR A 649 2.03 -2.09 2.97
CA TYR A 649 3.45 -2.15 2.64
C TYR A 649 4.23 -0.89 3.01
N HIS A 650 5.56 -1.01 3.06
CA HIS A 650 6.47 0.13 3.13
C HIS A 650 7.84 -0.14 2.51
N PRO A 651 8.55 0.91 2.05
CA PRO A 651 9.99 0.87 1.81
C PRO A 651 10.79 0.47 3.07
N LEU A 652 11.99 -0.07 2.90
CA LEU A 652 12.94 -0.24 4.01
C LEU A 652 13.52 1.12 4.41
N ALA A 653 13.96 1.91 3.43
CA ALA A 653 14.30 3.32 3.59
C ALA A 653 13.02 4.17 3.65
N GLY A 654 12.18 3.96 4.68
CA GLY A 654 10.88 4.63 4.75
C GLY A 654 10.12 4.45 6.07
N ARG A 655 9.70 5.59 6.62
CA ARG A 655 8.84 5.64 7.83
C ARG A 655 7.37 5.44 7.51
N ALA A 656 6.89 5.94 6.37
CA ALA A 656 5.50 5.80 5.94
C ALA A 656 5.02 4.34 5.95
N LEU A 657 3.73 4.14 6.20
CA LEU A 657 3.00 2.91 5.92
C LEU A 657 1.95 3.21 4.85
N TYR A 658 1.91 2.40 3.80
CA TYR A 658 0.98 2.53 2.69
C TYR A 658 0.02 1.35 2.63
N ALA A 659 -1.12 1.55 1.97
CA ALA A 659 -2.12 0.53 1.70
C ALA A 659 -2.66 0.68 0.27
N VAL A 660 -2.98 -0.43 -0.38
CA VAL A 660 -3.68 -0.45 -1.67
C VAL A 660 -4.67 -1.61 -1.71
N SER A 661 -5.84 -1.42 -2.35
CA SER A 661 -6.83 -2.49 -2.52
C SER A 661 -6.29 -3.62 -3.39
N THR A 662 -6.50 -4.86 -2.97
CA THR A 662 -6.20 -6.04 -3.80
C THR A 662 -7.06 -6.09 -5.05
N ASN A 663 -8.29 -5.57 -5.04
CA ASN A 663 -9.13 -5.48 -6.24
C ASN A 663 -8.53 -4.56 -7.30
N ALA A 664 -7.85 -3.47 -6.89
CA ALA A 664 -7.07 -2.65 -7.81
C ALA A 664 -5.85 -3.42 -8.34
N LEU A 665 -5.10 -4.11 -7.48
CA LEU A 665 -3.92 -4.91 -7.88
C LEU A 665 -4.25 -6.07 -8.83
N ARG A 666 -5.45 -6.66 -8.68
CA ARG A 666 -5.98 -7.75 -9.53
C ARG A 666 -6.35 -7.30 -10.95
N ASN A 667 -6.40 -5.99 -11.23
CA ASN A 667 -6.69 -5.44 -12.55
C ASN A 667 -5.41 -4.93 -13.25
N PRO A 668 -4.77 -5.69 -14.15
CA PRO A 668 -3.56 -5.25 -14.87
C PRO A 668 -3.79 -4.04 -15.80
N GLY A 669 -5.04 -3.68 -16.10
CA GLY A 669 -5.40 -2.53 -16.93
C GLY A 669 -5.79 -1.27 -16.15
N ILE A 670 -5.55 -1.21 -14.84
CA ILE A 670 -5.88 -0.01 -14.04
C ILE A 670 -4.92 1.15 -14.38
N PRO A 671 -5.41 2.37 -14.69
CA PRO A 671 -4.53 3.48 -15.11
C PRO A 671 -3.57 4.00 -14.03
N SER A 672 -3.96 3.91 -12.76
CA SER A 672 -3.15 4.27 -11.60
C SER A 672 -3.61 3.48 -10.37
N LEU A 673 -2.71 3.22 -9.43
CA LEU A 673 -3.05 2.53 -8.19
C LEU A 673 -3.65 3.50 -7.15
N PRO A 674 -4.81 3.21 -6.56
CA PRO A 674 -5.37 4.00 -5.46
C PRO A 674 -4.61 3.69 -4.16
N VAL A 675 -3.42 4.27 -4.02
CA VAL A 675 -2.54 4.10 -2.86
C VAL A 675 -2.90 5.12 -1.77
N ILE A 676 -3.14 4.61 -0.57
CA ILE A 676 -3.44 5.40 0.63
C ILE A 676 -2.20 5.38 1.54
N LYS A 677 -1.76 6.55 2.04
CA LYS A 677 -0.81 6.60 3.16
C LYS A 677 -1.59 6.44 4.47
N VAL A 678 -1.35 5.34 5.19
CA VAL A 678 -1.98 5.02 6.48
C VAL A 678 -1.43 5.92 7.60
N GLY A 679 -0.18 6.36 7.47
CA GLY A 679 0.50 7.28 8.39
C GLY A 679 2.01 7.07 8.34
N ASP A 680 2.70 7.37 9.45
CA ASP A 680 4.13 7.12 9.63
C ASP A 680 4.42 6.27 10.87
N LYS A 681 5.43 5.40 10.75
CA LYS A 681 6.07 4.67 11.85
C LYS A 681 7.02 5.59 12.62
N THR A 682 7.39 5.19 13.84
CA THR A 682 8.30 5.97 14.71
C THR A 682 9.77 5.91 14.27
N SER A 683 10.16 4.86 13.54
CA SER A 683 11.37 4.78 12.68
C SER A 683 11.15 3.79 11.53
N GLN A 684 12.19 3.53 10.72
CA GLN A 684 12.19 2.51 9.66
C GLN A 684 11.96 1.10 10.23
N GLY A 685 11.54 0.16 9.38
CA GLY A 685 11.27 -1.22 9.76
C GLY A 685 11.40 -2.18 8.57
N ALA A 686 11.61 -3.47 8.85
CA ALA A 686 11.71 -4.52 7.82
C ALA A 686 10.54 -5.51 7.90
N GLY A 687 10.35 -6.17 9.04
CA GLY A 687 9.24 -7.10 9.25
C GLY A 687 7.88 -6.40 9.40
N LEU A 688 6.87 -6.89 8.68
CA LEU A 688 5.49 -6.41 8.68
C LEU A 688 4.52 -7.60 8.61
N PHE A 689 3.49 -7.64 9.46
CA PHE A 689 2.50 -8.72 9.49
C PHE A 689 1.13 -8.22 9.99
N ALA A 690 0.03 -8.56 9.31
CA ALA A 690 -1.34 -8.25 9.75
C ALA A 690 -2.08 -9.52 10.21
N ASP A 691 -2.78 -9.44 11.34
CA ASP A 691 -3.48 -10.58 11.92
C ASP A 691 -4.93 -10.77 11.41
N ALA A 692 -5.64 -11.74 12.00
CA ALA A 692 -7.04 -12.03 11.71
C ALA A 692 -8.03 -10.97 12.23
N HIS A 693 -7.56 -9.97 12.98
CA HIS A 693 -8.34 -8.87 13.56
C HIS A 693 -8.07 -7.52 12.86
N GLY A 694 -7.10 -7.48 11.95
CA GLY A 694 -6.68 -6.29 11.23
C GLY A 694 -5.67 -5.42 11.99
N GLU A 695 -5.07 -5.92 13.07
CA GLU A 695 -3.94 -5.26 13.73
C GLU A 695 -2.65 -5.55 12.95
N ILE A 696 -1.84 -4.52 12.71
CA ILE A 696 -0.59 -4.59 11.95
C ILE A 696 0.58 -4.56 12.92
N TYR A 697 1.39 -5.62 12.94
CA TYR A 697 2.61 -5.76 13.72
C TYR A 697 3.84 -5.38 12.89
N PHE A 698 4.72 -4.59 13.48
CA PHE A 698 5.96 -4.12 12.86
C PHE A 698 7.08 -3.96 13.90
N SER A 699 8.30 -3.76 13.44
CA SER A 699 9.45 -3.44 14.30
C SER A 699 10.08 -2.10 13.89
N PRO A 700 9.96 -1.04 14.71
CA PRO A 700 10.73 0.18 14.53
C PRO A 700 12.18 -0.05 15.01
N LEU A 701 13.14 0.10 14.09
CA LEU A 701 14.52 -0.36 14.24
C LEU A 701 15.34 0.47 15.25
N SER A 702 15.16 1.79 15.30
CA SER A 702 15.93 2.65 16.22
C SER A 702 15.53 2.49 17.69
N GLU A 703 14.27 2.13 17.94
CA GLU A 703 13.69 1.88 19.25
C GLU A 703 13.90 0.44 19.72
N THR A 704 14.35 -0.47 18.84
CA THR A 704 14.64 -1.88 19.14
C THR A 704 13.47 -2.59 19.82
N ALA A 705 12.32 -2.53 19.16
CA ALA A 705 11.02 -2.88 19.72
C ALA A 705 10.15 -3.67 18.73
N ILE A 706 9.05 -4.23 19.25
CA ILE A 706 7.89 -4.60 18.45
C ILE A 706 6.75 -3.67 18.81
N ALA A 707 6.04 -3.20 17.79
CA ALA A 707 4.85 -2.39 17.90
C ALA A 707 3.68 -3.05 17.17
N SER A 708 2.47 -2.68 17.59
CA SER A 708 1.22 -2.93 16.86
C SER A 708 0.61 -1.61 16.42
N TRP A 709 -0.18 -1.63 15.36
CA TRP A 709 -0.90 -0.50 14.82
C TRP A 709 -2.28 -0.96 14.36
N ASN A 710 -3.34 -0.33 14.89
CA ASN A 710 -4.67 -0.50 14.35
C ASN A 710 -4.92 0.53 13.22
N PRO A 711 -5.05 0.11 11.95
CA PRO A 711 -5.21 1.04 10.83
C PRO A 711 -6.57 1.75 10.84
N ASN A 712 -7.58 1.22 11.53
CA ASN A 712 -8.93 1.82 11.59
C ASN A 712 -9.05 2.94 12.63
N THR A 713 -8.20 2.93 13.67
CA THR A 713 -8.23 3.95 14.75
C THR A 713 -6.96 4.82 14.78
N GLY A 714 -5.96 4.50 13.97
CA GLY A 714 -4.64 5.15 13.97
C GLY A 714 -3.76 4.78 15.18
N LEU A 715 -4.27 4.01 16.15
CA LEU A 715 -3.58 3.74 17.41
C LEU A 715 -2.37 2.83 17.21
N GLN A 716 -1.18 3.33 17.54
CA GLN A 716 0.06 2.55 17.67
C GLN A 716 0.31 2.19 19.15
N ARG A 717 0.83 0.99 19.43
CA ARG A 717 1.17 0.50 20.79
C ARG A 717 2.48 -0.26 20.79
N ILE A 718 3.33 0.00 21.78
CA ILE A 718 4.56 -0.79 22.00
C ILE A 718 4.22 -2.10 22.71
N MET A 719 4.56 -3.21 22.05
CA MET A 719 4.29 -4.57 22.52
C MET A 719 5.39 -5.06 23.46
N ALA A 720 6.64 -4.86 23.04
CA ALA A 720 7.83 -5.16 23.84
C ALA A 720 9.04 -4.36 23.34
N VAL A 721 10.01 -4.11 24.22
CA VAL A 721 11.28 -3.43 23.93
C VAL A 721 12.42 -4.21 24.57
N ASP A 722 13.46 -4.51 23.82
CA ASP A 722 14.68 -5.15 24.34
C ASP A 722 15.87 -4.77 23.43
N PRO A 723 16.66 -3.74 23.79
CA PRO A 723 17.76 -3.24 22.96
C PRO A 723 18.95 -4.18 22.80
N GLU A 724 18.99 -5.30 23.54
CA GLU A 724 19.98 -6.35 23.33
C GLU A 724 19.48 -7.37 22.30
N ARG A 725 18.19 -7.73 22.36
CA ARG A 725 17.62 -8.87 21.64
C ARG A 725 16.75 -8.54 20.44
N LEU A 726 16.26 -7.31 20.28
CA LEU A 726 15.38 -6.85 19.19
C LEU A 726 16.07 -5.80 18.30
N GLN A 727 17.32 -6.03 17.90
CA GLN A 727 18.11 -5.00 17.21
C GLN A 727 17.67 -4.80 15.75
N PHE A 728 17.57 -5.87 14.96
CA PHE A 728 16.96 -5.82 13.63
C PHE A 728 16.02 -7.01 13.44
N ILE A 729 14.71 -6.74 13.45
CA ILE A 729 13.69 -7.77 13.20
C ILE A 729 13.36 -7.79 11.71
N SER A 730 13.83 -8.82 11.02
CA SER A 730 13.72 -8.90 9.57
C SER A 730 12.34 -9.36 9.11
N ASP A 731 11.67 -10.25 9.84
CA ASP A 731 10.39 -10.87 9.47
C ASP A 731 9.53 -11.20 10.70
N ILE A 732 8.20 -11.17 10.51
CA ILE A 732 7.18 -11.45 11.54
C ILE A 732 6.14 -12.40 10.94
N THR A 733 5.69 -13.38 11.72
CA THR A 733 4.61 -14.32 11.37
C THR A 733 3.81 -14.67 12.63
N VAL A 734 2.68 -15.38 12.48
CA VAL A 734 1.93 -15.97 13.59
C VAL A 734 2.03 -17.50 13.56
N ASP A 735 1.86 -18.16 14.72
CA ASP A 735 1.59 -19.61 14.77
C ASP A 735 0.08 -19.93 14.79
N GLN A 736 -0.27 -21.21 14.69
CA GLN A 736 -1.66 -21.69 14.73
C GLN A 736 -2.36 -21.41 16.07
N GLN A 737 -1.62 -21.01 17.10
CA GLN A 737 -2.11 -20.65 18.43
C GLN A 737 -2.23 -19.12 18.61
N GLY A 738 -2.02 -18.32 17.55
CA GLY A 738 -2.12 -16.86 17.58
C GLY A 738 -0.89 -16.14 18.16
N SER A 739 0.20 -16.86 18.45
CA SER A 739 1.41 -16.26 19.02
C SER A 739 2.26 -15.62 17.93
N LEU A 740 2.81 -14.44 18.19
CA LEU A 740 3.72 -13.77 17.26
C LEU A 740 5.09 -14.44 17.31
N TRP A 741 5.63 -14.80 16.15
CA TRP A 741 6.98 -15.33 15.96
C TRP A 741 7.76 -14.41 15.02
N PHE A 742 9.04 -14.23 15.31
CA PHE A 742 9.87 -13.29 14.56
C PHE A 742 11.35 -13.65 14.66
N VAL A 743 12.10 -13.26 13.64
CA VAL A 743 13.56 -13.41 13.57
C VAL A 743 14.22 -12.07 13.86
N SER A 744 15.11 -12.07 14.85
CA SER A 744 15.91 -10.91 15.23
C SER A 744 17.39 -11.21 15.00
N ASN A 745 18.07 -10.29 14.32
CA ASN A 745 19.48 -10.37 14.02
C ASN A 745 20.18 -9.02 14.32
N ARG A 746 21.48 -8.94 14.02
CA ARG A 746 22.28 -7.71 14.14
C ARG A 746 22.67 -7.19 12.75
N PHE A 747 21.68 -6.86 11.91
CA PHE A 747 21.94 -6.50 10.52
C PHE A 747 22.94 -5.35 10.36
N GLN A 748 22.94 -4.37 11.27
CA GLN A 748 23.90 -3.27 11.26
C GLN A 748 25.36 -3.75 11.41
N ALA A 749 25.58 -4.71 12.32
CA ALA A 749 26.89 -5.33 12.55
C ALA A 749 27.26 -6.27 11.39
N TYR A 750 26.29 -6.98 10.82
CA TYR A 750 26.49 -7.79 9.61
C TYR A 750 26.92 -6.91 8.42
N PHE A 751 26.19 -5.83 8.14
CA PHE A 751 26.46 -4.90 7.06
C PHE A 751 27.90 -4.36 7.18
N ASN A 752 28.25 -3.82 8.35
CA ASN A 752 29.57 -3.27 8.67
C ASN A 752 30.70 -4.31 8.87
N ARG A 753 30.41 -5.62 8.76
CA ARG A 753 31.33 -6.74 9.04
C ARG A 753 31.91 -6.75 10.48
N ASN A 754 31.16 -6.19 11.43
CA ASN A 754 31.50 -5.95 12.83
C ASN A 754 30.86 -6.99 13.77
N TYR A 755 30.99 -8.29 13.44
CA TYR A 755 30.38 -9.37 14.25
C TYR A 755 30.97 -9.47 15.66
N ASN A 756 30.13 -9.88 16.62
CA ASN A 756 30.60 -10.27 17.95
C ASN A 756 30.84 -11.80 18.00
N PRO A 757 32.09 -12.30 17.95
CA PRO A 757 32.38 -13.73 17.99
C PRO A 757 32.15 -14.38 19.38
N ARG A 758 31.75 -13.60 20.40
CA ARG A 758 31.60 -14.08 21.79
C ARG A 758 30.17 -13.98 22.34
N GLY A 759 29.16 -13.68 21.50
CA GLY A 759 27.79 -13.50 21.96
C GLY A 759 26.75 -13.75 20.88
N THR A 760 25.49 -13.87 21.29
CA THR A 760 24.37 -14.19 20.40
C THR A 760 24.09 -13.03 19.43
N ASN A 761 24.29 -13.28 18.14
CA ASN A 761 24.02 -12.33 17.05
C ASN A 761 22.67 -12.58 16.38
N LEU A 762 22.12 -13.79 16.50
CA LEU A 762 20.95 -14.27 15.77
C LEU A 762 19.98 -14.96 16.74
N ARG A 763 18.69 -14.63 16.68
CA ARG A 763 17.64 -15.16 17.57
C ARG A 763 16.34 -15.44 16.81
N VAL A 764 15.74 -16.61 17.05
CA VAL A 764 14.31 -16.86 16.81
C VAL A 764 13.57 -16.58 18.12
N MET A 765 12.52 -15.77 18.04
CA MET A 765 11.86 -15.18 19.20
C MET A 765 10.34 -15.29 19.06
N ARG A 766 9.63 -15.32 20.19
CA ARG A 766 8.18 -15.50 20.25
C ARG A 766 7.55 -14.61 21.33
N ILE A 767 6.39 -14.01 21.07
CA ILE A 767 5.50 -13.47 22.09
C ILE A 767 4.23 -14.35 22.12
N PRO A 768 4.03 -15.17 23.17
CA PRO A 768 2.87 -16.06 23.28
C PRO A 768 1.54 -15.31 23.30
N TYR A 769 0.52 -15.89 22.66
CA TYR A 769 -0.84 -15.36 22.73
C TYR A 769 -1.42 -15.44 24.15
N ALA A 770 -2.12 -14.37 24.59
CA ALA A 770 -2.69 -14.30 25.93
C ALA A 770 -4.00 -15.12 26.02
N ALA A 771 -3.94 -16.30 26.62
CA ALA A 771 -5.00 -17.32 26.65
C ALA A 771 -6.38 -16.89 27.23
N ASN A 772 -6.51 -15.68 27.78
CA ASN A 772 -7.75 -15.16 28.37
C ASN A 772 -8.53 -14.19 27.46
N GLY A 773 -8.16 -14.06 26.18
CA GLY A 773 -8.89 -13.19 25.22
C GLY A 773 -8.71 -11.68 25.46
N ALA A 774 -7.87 -11.30 26.41
CA ALA A 774 -7.20 -10.00 26.34
C ALA A 774 -6.34 -9.98 25.07
N GLN A 775 -6.32 -8.85 24.38
CA GLN A 775 -5.32 -8.59 23.33
C GLN A 775 -3.91 -8.74 23.91
N PHE A 776 -2.89 -8.74 23.05
CA PHE A 776 -1.53 -8.47 23.50
C PHE A 776 -1.50 -7.11 24.22
N ASN A 777 -1.56 -7.15 25.55
CA ASN A 777 -1.48 -5.98 26.39
C ASN A 777 -0.04 -5.48 26.36
N GLY A 778 0.26 -4.67 25.33
CA GLY A 778 1.40 -3.77 25.36
C GLY A 778 1.39 -3.01 26.68
N PHE A 779 2.59 -2.70 27.19
CA PHE A 779 2.71 -1.97 28.44
C PHE A 779 1.89 -0.66 28.36
N ASN A 780 1.23 -0.29 29.46
CA ASN A 780 0.58 1.02 29.60
C ASN A 780 1.62 2.15 29.72
N ALA A 781 2.45 2.29 28.68
CA ALA A 781 3.05 3.56 28.33
C ALA A 781 1.92 4.53 27.92
N PRO A 782 2.08 5.84 28.14
CA PRO A 782 1.18 6.82 27.55
C PRO A 782 1.22 6.72 26.00
N PRO A 783 0.20 7.27 25.30
CA PRO A 783 0.30 7.49 23.87
C PRO A 783 1.62 8.19 23.53
N LEU A 784 2.27 7.76 22.44
CA LEU A 784 3.54 8.33 22.02
C LEU A 784 3.33 9.74 21.47
N ASP A 785 3.48 10.74 22.35
CA ASP A 785 3.77 12.11 21.95
C ASP A 785 5.09 12.12 21.16
N PRO A 786 5.09 12.53 19.87
CA PRO A 786 6.28 12.56 19.03
C PRO A 786 7.39 13.48 19.57
N PHE A 787 7.08 14.40 20.49
CA PHE A 787 8.09 15.27 21.13
C PHE A 787 8.77 14.65 22.36
N SER A 788 8.18 13.63 22.98
CA SER A 788 8.64 13.08 24.28
C SER A 788 10.05 12.46 24.26
N PHE A 789 10.52 12.00 23.09
CA PHE A 789 11.82 11.35 22.95
C PHE A 789 13.00 12.32 22.85
N TYR A 790 12.80 13.58 22.45
CA TYR A 790 13.90 14.53 22.26
C TYR A 790 14.51 15.02 23.59
N ASN A 791 13.74 15.06 24.68
CA ASN A 791 14.19 15.64 25.96
C ASN A 791 15.09 14.71 26.81
N ASN A 792 15.12 13.40 26.55
CA ASN A 792 15.86 12.44 27.39
C ASN A 792 17.36 12.30 27.06
N ARG A 793 17.92 13.12 26.16
CA ARG A 793 19.37 13.12 25.85
C ARG A 793 20.22 14.06 26.71
N PHE A 794 19.63 14.88 27.58
CA PHE A 794 20.36 15.92 28.35
C PHE A 794 20.55 15.66 29.86
N ILE A 795 20.05 14.55 30.42
CA ILE A 795 20.21 14.24 31.86
C ILE A 795 21.12 13.01 32.06
N ARG A 796 22.39 13.11 31.61
CA ARG A 796 23.41 12.09 31.94
C ARG A 796 24.90 12.51 31.94
N ASP A 797 25.24 13.81 31.93
CA ASP A 797 26.65 14.26 31.88
C ASP A 797 27.01 15.44 32.82
N THR A 798 26.37 15.56 33.98
CA THR A 798 26.61 16.67 34.94
C THR A 798 26.96 16.21 36.37
N LYS A 799 27.68 15.09 36.52
CA LYS A 799 28.35 14.70 37.78
C LYS A 799 29.70 14.00 37.57
N ASN A 800 30.74 14.76 37.25
CA ASN A 800 32.10 14.63 37.84
C ASN A 800 33.10 15.57 37.14
N SER A 801 33.27 16.80 37.65
CA SER A 801 34.44 17.67 37.40
C SER A 801 34.47 18.82 38.40
N THR A 802 34.94 18.55 39.61
CA THR A 802 35.30 19.59 40.59
C THR A 802 36.77 19.95 40.46
N ALA A 803 37.02 21.14 39.90
CA ALA A 803 38.20 22.00 40.07
C ALA A 803 39.62 21.39 40.14
N VAL A 804 40.51 21.84 39.24
CA VAL A 804 41.69 22.63 39.62
C VAL A 804 41.94 23.70 38.54
N LEU A 805 42.03 24.97 38.99
CA LEU A 805 42.50 26.18 38.27
C LEU A 805 41.99 26.41 36.83
#